data_AF-A0A843L8C7-F1
#
_entry.id   AF-A0A843L8C7-F1
#
_cell.length_a   1.000
_cell.length_b   1.000
_cell.length_c   1.000
_cell.angle_alpha   90.00
_cell.angle_beta   90.00
_cell.angle_gamma   90.00
#
_symmetry.space_group_name_H-M   'P 1'
#
loop_
_entity.id
_entity.type
_entity.pdbx_description
1 polymer ?
#
loop_
_entity_poly.entity_id
_entity_poly.type
_entity_poly.pdbx_seq_one_letter_code
_entity_poly.pdbx_strand_id
1 'polypeptide(L)'
;MPSPSSELAQIEKAQQVLERMLGFDMDSLQRSNIYRKLGDSCLEMLGYRRDQQVAERAVSCYERALQAYTADSHPILWARTMRGLGFAYAACAGARCLRRAVSCWEQALSYSSPQECLCIQEGLARSRRRLAETEDRMENAARAATACQEALRLCSKERSPLQYAGLMAELASSYLMLAKRRDDCKKAIDAIHEALQVYTADSHPQQYASMQNNLAIAYLSLAEIADGEGGGADESPEDSSECGRGDMDEAASESRAWYCRMAIAACEEALIYRTAEEHPLAYAATENNLGDAYFALSECEGEARDVSEFRDEAAGNLQKAHEAFTRALQIYCKESHPRQYATTQSNLANVYLALGGGDDPNSCLKAIRAAEEALSVFTLDESPEDYAEAQGTLWLAHLTLADYELPAENCALALDACRARLRALRACGRQDLIASCCKDLAITASMMAEMELSAQAKAEDCRSAISAANEALRLFDSARYPLEHAETQMLLWAAYSALADVKDGPVNCSKAITACRAAISIYEDRCPAEHADARKSLGYSLITLAEMKGGAEAAECCEKAIESYHLALDYYTLEAHPIDHADIMRDLAYAHVALAKAGAGEVSSKRALKAYMAAQKIYQRRALDLEKEGAGREAALLREKANRCLLSMQSCRALIKAARKREGTGKSRQTIASRRAEGGL
;
A
#
# COMPACT_ATOMS: atom_id res chain seq x y z
N MET A 1 25.15 -37.44 -34.58
CA MET A 1 25.56 -36.16 -33.96
C MET A 1 26.58 -36.48 -32.88
N PRO A 2 27.75 -35.82 -32.84
CA PRO A 2 28.69 -36.00 -31.74
C PRO A 2 28.04 -35.57 -30.41
N SER A 3 28.46 -36.18 -29.30
CA SER A 3 27.99 -35.79 -27.97
C SER A 3 28.52 -34.39 -27.60
N PRO A 4 27.85 -33.62 -26.73
CA PRO A 4 28.32 -32.30 -26.28
C PRO A 4 29.76 -32.33 -25.72
N SER A 5 30.14 -33.44 -25.08
CA SER A 5 31.50 -33.69 -24.60
C SER A 5 32.53 -33.83 -25.72
N SER A 6 32.14 -34.38 -26.86
CA SER A 6 33.00 -34.51 -28.04
C SER A 6 33.16 -33.17 -28.77
N GLU A 7 32.16 -32.29 -28.77
CA GLU A 7 32.24 -30.96 -29.37
C GLU A 7 33.11 -30.02 -28.54
N LEU A 8 32.92 -29.99 -27.21
CA LEU A 8 33.80 -29.25 -26.29
C LEU A 8 35.28 -29.63 -26.46
N ALA A 9 35.58 -30.92 -26.56
CA ALA A 9 36.95 -31.40 -26.77
C ALA A 9 37.53 -30.97 -28.14
N GLN A 10 36.70 -30.78 -29.16
CA GLN A 10 37.12 -30.23 -30.45
C GLN A 10 37.41 -28.73 -30.35
N ILE A 11 36.56 -27.99 -29.63
CA ILE A 11 36.76 -26.55 -29.40
C ILE A 11 38.06 -26.31 -28.62
N GLU A 12 38.31 -27.08 -27.56
CA GLU A 12 39.55 -26.99 -26.78
C GLU A 12 40.80 -27.28 -27.62
N LYS A 13 40.76 -28.30 -28.50
CA LYS A 13 41.84 -28.58 -29.45
C LYS A 13 42.06 -27.42 -30.42
N ALA A 14 41.00 -26.81 -30.94
CA ALA A 14 41.09 -25.65 -31.81
C ALA A 14 41.74 -24.46 -31.09
N GLN A 15 41.40 -24.22 -29.82
CA GLN A 15 42.04 -23.19 -29.00
C GLN A 15 43.54 -23.43 -28.83
N GLN A 16 43.95 -24.66 -28.53
CA GLN A 16 45.38 -25.00 -28.39
C GLN A 16 46.16 -24.73 -29.68
N VAL A 17 45.57 -24.99 -30.85
CA VAL A 17 46.18 -24.67 -32.15
C VAL A 17 46.33 -23.16 -32.32
N LEU A 18 45.26 -22.39 -32.05
CA LEU A 18 45.28 -20.93 -32.14
C LEU A 18 46.30 -20.31 -31.15
N GLU A 19 46.43 -20.85 -29.95
CA GLU A 19 47.43 -20.43 -28.97
C GLU A 19 48.85 -20.72 -29.41
N ARG A 20 49.11 -21.90 -29.99
CA ARG A 20 50.41 -22.20 -30.61
C ARG A 20 50.72 -21.24 -31.77
N MET A 21 49.71 -20.86 -32.55
CA MET A 21 49.88 -19.89 -33.63
C MET A 21 50.36 -18.52 -33.10
N LEU A 22 49.91 -18.09 -31.92
CA LEU A 22 50.37 -16.83 -31.30
C LEU A 22 51.86 -16.84 -30.91
N GLY A 23 52.51 -18.02 -30.89
CA GLY A 23 53.95 -18.16 -30.64
C GLY A 23 54.85 -17.92 -31.86
N PHE A 24 54.27 -17.80 -33.06
CA PHE A 24 55.03 -17.50 -34.28
C PHE A 24 55.13 -16.00 -34.52
N ASP A 25 56.15 -15.59 -35.28
CA ASP A 25 56.32 -14.19 -35.68
C ASP A 25 55.22 -13.78 -36.67
N MET A 26 54.55 -12.66 -36.40
CA MET A 26 53.38 -12.19 -37.15
C MET A 26 53.05 -10.73 -36.86
N ASP A 27 52.36 -10.10 -37.81
CA ASP A 27 51.92 -8.71 -37.68
C ASP A 27 50.76 -8.53 -36.68
N SER A 28 50.47 -7.28 -36.32
CA SER A 28 49.44 -6.93 -35.33
C SER A 28 48.02 -7.32 -35.77
N LEU A 29 47.75 -7.34 -37.08
CA LEU A 29 46.45 -7.66 -37.65
C LEU A 29 46.20 -9.18 -37.64
N GLN A 30 47.19 -9.96 -38.03
CA GLN A 30 47.20 -11.42 -37.96
C GLN A 30 47.02 -11.88 -36.51
N ARG A 31 47.76 -11.26 -35.59
CA ARG A 31 47.62 -11.52 -34.15
C ARG A 31 46.22 -11.20 -33.64
N SER A 32 45.66 -10.06 -34.03
CA SER A 32 44.29 -9.66 -33.64
C SER A 32 43.22 -10.57 -34.22
N ASN A 33 43.44 -11.12 -35.42
CA ASN A 33 42.56 -12.13 -36.03
C ASN A 33 42.55 -13.44 -35.23
N ILE A 34 43.71 -13.88 -34.73
CA ILE A 34 43.81 -15.07 -33.90
C ILE A 34 43.13 -14.84 -32.55
N TYR A 35 43.36 -13.69 -31.91
CA TYR A 35 42.66 -13.33 -30.67
C TYR A 35 41.14 -13.26 -30.84
N ARG A 36 40.64 -12.69 -31.94
CA ARG A 36 39.20 -12.68 -32.23
C ARG A 36 38.65 -14.11 -32.37
N LYS A 37 39.35 -14.99 -33.08
CA LYS A 37 38.96 -16.42 -33.23
C LYS A 37 38.98 -17.17 -31.89
N LEU A 38 39.96 -16.88 -31.02
CA LEU A 38 39.98 -17.41 -29.65
C LEU A 38 38.77 -16.92 -28.85
N GLY A 39 38.42 -15.64 -28.97
CA GLY A 39 37.20 -15.08 -28.38
C GLY A 39 35.93 -15.75 -28.90
N ASP A 40 35.79 -15.93 -30.22
CA ASP A 40 34.66 -16.62 -30.86
C ASP A 40 34.52 -18.05 -30.31
N SER A 41 35.64 -18.76 -30.21
CA SER A 41 35.69 -20.12 -29.66
C SER A 41 35.32 -20.16 -28.17
N CYS A 42 35.72 -19.17 -27.37
CA CYS A 42 35.27 -19.08 -25.98
C CYS A 42 33.75 -18.85 -25.87
N LEU A 43 33.16 -18.03 -26.74
CA LEU A 43 31.70 -17.85 -26.78
C LEU A 43 30.98 -19.15 -27.17
N GLU A 44 31.54 -19.92 -28.11
CA GLU A 44 31.01 -21.23 -28.48
C GLU A 44 31.00 -22.18 -27.27
N MET A 45 32.09 -22.23 -26.48
CA MET A 45 32.12 -23.01 -25.23
C MET A 45 31.07 -22.56 -24.21
N LEU A 46 30.83 -21.24 -24.11
CA LEU A 46 29.80 -20.69 -23.22
C LEU A 46 28.37 -21.12 -23.60
N GLY A 47 28.15 -21.52 -24.86
CA GLY A 47 26.90 -22.12 -25.31
C GLY A 47 26.63 -23.50 -24.72
N TYR A 48 27.68 -24.24 -24.35
CA TYR A 48 27.57 -25.58 -23.75
C TYR A 48 27.69 -25.58 -22.23
N ARG A 49 28.49 -24.65 -21.66
CA ARG A 49 28.69 -24.51 -20.21
C ARG A 49 28.78 -23.05 -19.81
N ARG A 50 28.01 -22.62 -18.82
CA ARG A 50 28.19 -21.29 -18.23
C ARG A 50 29.41 -21.31 -17.30
N ASP A 51 30.44 -20.56 -17.66
CA ASP A 51 31.69 -20.51 -16.91
C ASP A 51 32.26 -19.09 -16.91
N GLN A 52 32.39 -18.51 -15.71
CA GLN A 52 32.88 -17.14 -15.53
C GLN A 52 34.32 -16.97 -16.04
N GLN A 53 35.20 -17.96 -15.86
CA GLN A 53 36.59 -17.87 -16.31
C GLN A 53 36.68 -17.91 -17.84
N VAL A 54 35.81 -18.69 -18.49
CA VAL A 54 35.73 -18.72 -19.96
C VAL A 54 35.21 -17.38 -20.49
N ALA A 55 34.24 -16.76 -19.81
CA ALA A 55 33.73 -15.43 -20.17
C ALA A 55 34.81 -14.34 -20.02
N GLU A 56 35.55 -14.33 -18.91
CA GLU A 56 36.67 -13.40 -18.69
C GLU A 56 37.80 -13.61 -19.70
N ARG A 57 38.09 -14.87 -20.06
CA ARG A 57 39.05 -15.18 -21.12
C ARG A 57 38.57 -14.67 -22.48
N ALA A 58 37.28 -14.82 -22.80
CA ALA A 58 36.70 -14.28 -24.03
C ALA A 58 36.85 -12.75 -24.08
N VAL A 59 36.54 -12.06 -22.98
CA VAL A 59 36.74 -10.61 -22.83
C VAL A 59 38.19 -10.23 -23.13
N SER A 60 39.15 -10.89 -22.48
CA SER A 60 40.58 -10.60 -22.69
C SER A 60 41.01 -10.82 -24.15
N CYS A 61 40.52 -11.89 -24.79
CA CYS A 61 40.83 -12.16 -26.19
C CYS A 61 40.27 -11.06 -27.11
N TYR A 62 39.02 -10.65 -26.92
CA TYR A 62 38.43 -9.59 -27.73
C TYR A 62 39.06 -8.21 -27.48
N GLU A 63 39.39 -7.86 -26.23
CA GLU A 63 40.11 -6.61 -25.91
C GLU A 63 41.48 -6.56 -26.61
N ARG A 64 42.19 -7.70 -26.68
CA ARG A 64 43.45 -7.80 -27.43
C ARG A 64 43.25 -7.72 -28.94
N ALA A 65 42.17 -8.28 -29.46
CA ALA A 65 41.83 -8.16 -30.88
C ALA A 65 41.53 -6.70 -31.29
N LEU A 66 40.92 -5.91 -30.41
CA LEU A 66 40.61 -4.50 -30.65
C LEU A 66 41.85 -3.58 -30.65
N GLN A 67 43.04 -4.08 -30.36
CA GLN A 67 44.27 -3.28 -30.45
C GLN A 67 44.64 -2.90 -31.90
N ALA A 68 44.30 -3.74 -32.87
CA ALA A 68 44.54 -3.46 -34.30
C ALA A 68 43.28 -3.08 -35.09
N TYR A 69 42.08 -3.39 -34.57
CA TYR A 69 40.82 -2.99 -35.19
C TYR A 69 40.33 -1.67 -34.60
N THR A 70 40.12 -0.68 -35.45
CA THR A 70 39.41 0.56 -35.08
C THR A 70 38.21 0.77 -36.00
N ALA A 71 37.25 1.59 -35.56
CA ALA A 71 36.10 1.97 -36.37
C ALA A 71 36.53 2.59 -37.73
N ASP A 72 37.62 3.36 -37.74
CA ASP A 72 38.10 4.04 -38.95
C ASP A 72 38.89 3.12 -39.90
N SER A 73 39.63 2.14 -39.37
CA SER A 73 40.52 1.30 -40.17
C SER A 73 39.84 0.03 -40.69
N HIS A 74 39.03 -0.60 -39.84
CA HIS A 74 38.42 -1.91 -40.12
C HIS A 74 36.99 -1.98 -39.54
N PRO A 75 36.06 -1.11 -39.97
CA PRO A 75 34.75 -0.91 -39.34
C PRO A 75 33.96 -2.21 -39.14
N ILE A 76 33.95 -3.09 -40.14
CA ILE A 76 33.21 -4.36 -40.10
C ILE A 76 33.83 -5.34 -39.10
N LEU A 77 35.15 -5.52 -39.13
CA LEU A 77 35.84 -6.43 -38.20
C LEU A 77 35.80 -5.89 -36.77
N TRP A 78 35.92 -4.57 -36.61
CA TRP A 78 35.76 -3.88 -35.34
C TRP A 78 34.36 -4.11 -34.77
N ALA A 79 33.30 -3.87 -35.55
CA ALA A 79 31.92 -4.09 -35.12
C ALA A 79 31.63 -5.54 -34.75
N ARG A 80 32.14 -6.50 -35.54
CA ARG A 80 32.03 -7.93 -35.23
C ARG A 80 32.74 -8.30 -33.93
N THR A 81 33.92 -7.73 -33.70
CA THR A 81 34.71 -7.95 -32.46
C THR A 81 34.02 -7.30 -31.26
N MET A 82 33.47 -6.09 -31.41
CA MET A 82 32.66 -5.40 -30.40
C MET A 82 31.38 -6.17 -30.05
N ARG A 83 30.71 -6.75 -31.05
CA ARG A 83 29.56 -7.64 -30.82
C ARG A 83 29.94 -8.86 -29.97
N GLY A 84 31.03 -9.53 -30.35
CA GLY A 84 31.55 -10.69 -29.60
C GLY A 84 31.95 -10.32 -28.16
N LEU A 85 32.61 -9.18 -27.99
CA LEU A 85 32.95 -8.61 -26.69
C LEU A 85 31.69 -8.33 -25.85
N GLY A 86 30.63 -7.81 -26.47
CA GLY A 86 29.34 -7.61 -25.81
C GLY A 86 28.75 -8.91 -25.25
N PHE A 87 28.74 -9.99 -26.05
CA PHE A 87 28.30 -11.30 -25.57
C PHE A 87 29.18 -11.85 -24.44
N ALA A 88 30.50 -11.65 -24.53
CA ALA A 88 31.43 -12.07 -23.50
C ALA A 88 31.16 -11.34 -22.16
N TYR A 89 30.96 -10.02 -22.20
CA TYR A 89 30.58 -9.26 -21.01
C TYR A 89 29.19 -9.66 -20.48
N ALA A 90 28.22 -9.94 -21.33
CA ALA A 90 26.88 -10.35 -20.88
C ALA A 90 26.87 -11.72 -20.19
N ALA A 91 27.83 -12.59 -20.55
CA ALA A 91 28.08 -13.86 -19.88
C ALA A 91 28.82 -13.72 -18.54
N CYS A 92 29.53 -12.62 -18.31
CA CYS A 92 30.11 -12.30 -17.01
C CYS A 92 29.03 -11.86 -16.00
N ALA A 93 29.26 -12.17 -14.72
CA ALA A 93 28.37 -11.73 -13.64
C ALA A 93 28.45 -10.21 -13.37
N GLY A 94 27.31 -9.63 -12.96
CA GLY A 94 27.21 -8.28 -12.39
C GLY A 94 26.82 -7.16 -13.37
N ALA A 95 26.17 -6.12 -12.82
CA ALA A 95 25.68 -4.96 -13.57
C ALA A 95 26.78 -4.21 -14.33
N ARG A 96 28.00 -4.12 -13.77
CA ARG A 96 29.15 -3.51 -14.47
C ARG A 96 29.44 -4.18 -15.80
N CYS A 97 29.40 -5.51 -15.85
CA CYS A 97 29.63 -6.26 -17.09
C CYS A 97 28.49 -6.03 -18.07
N LEU A 98 27.24 -6.05 -17.61
CA LEU A 98 26.07 -5.75 -18.45
C LEU A 98 26.14 -4.35 -19.07
N ARG A 99 26.56 -3.32 -18.32
CA ARG A 99 26.78 -1.97 -18.89
C ARG A 99 27.84 -1.95 -19.98
N ARG A 100 28.97 -2.65 -19.77
CA ARG A 100 30.00 -2.78 -20.81
C ARG A 100 29.48 -3.52 -22.03
N ALA A 101 28.66 -4.56 -21.83
CA ALA A 101 28.02 -5.29 -22.93
C ALA A 101 27.14 -4.37 -23.78
N VAL A 102 26.24 -3.61 -23.13
CA VAL A 102 25.35 -2.63 -23.77
C VAL A 102 26.16 -1.61 -24.56
N SER A 103 27.20 -1.02 -23.96
CA SER A 103 28.07 -0.04 -24.64
C SER A 103 28.77 -0.63 -25.87
N CYS A 104 29.22 -1.89 -25.81
CA CYS A 104 29.87 -2.54 -26.95
C CYS A 104 28.89 -2.73 -28.11
N TRP A 105 27.66 -3.13 -27.81
CA TRP A 105 26.60 -3.38 -28.79
C TRP A 105 26.07 -2.10 -29.43
N GLU A 106 25.84 -1.03 -28.65
CA GLU A 106 25.42 0.29 -29.17
C GLU A 106 26.45 0.83 -30.17
N GLN A 107 27.73 0.67 -29.87
CA GLN A 107 28.83 1.07 -30.75
C GLN A 107 28.88 0.24 -32.04
N ALA A 108 28.66 -1.08 -31.94
CA ALA A 108 28.71 -1.98 -33.10
C ALA A 108 27.52 -1.81 -34.06
N LEU A 109 26.37 -1.35 -33.58
CA LEU A 109 25.10 -1.36 -34.32
C LEU A 109 25.17 -0.58 -35.64
N SER A 110 25.86 0.56 -35.66
CA SER A 110 25.97 1.45 -36.83
C SER A 110 26.77 0.87 -38.01
N TYR A 111 27.54 -0.18 -37.78
CA TYR A 111 28.42 -0.83 -38.78
C TYR A 111 28.02 -2.28 -39.08
N SER A 112 26.90 -2.73 -38.51
CA SER A 112 26.46 -4.13 -38.56
C SER A 112 25.49 -4.39 -39.71
N SER A 113 25.55 -5.59 -40.28
CA SER A 113 24.55 -6.04 -41.26
C SER A 113 23.20 -6.35 -40.59
N PRO A 114 22.07 -6.41 -41.32
CA PRO A 114 20.75 -6.66 -40.72
C PRO A 114 20.67 -7.92 -39.85
N GLN A 115 21.30 -9.03 -40.26
CA GLN A 115 21.32 -10.25 -39.44
C GLN A 115 22.13 -10.08 -38.15
N GLU A 116 23.19 -9.28 -38.19
CA GLU A 116 24.00 -8.99 -37.01
C GLU A 116 23.30 -8.00 -36.07
N CYS A 117 22.54 -7.06 -36.64
CA CYS A 117 21.67 -6.17 -35.88
C CYS A 117 20.63 -6.95 -35.08
N LEU A 118 20.02 -8.02 -35.64
CA LEU A 118 19.09 -8.87 -34.90
C LEU A 118 19.72 -9.44 -33.61
N CYS A 119 20.89 -10.09 -33.73
CA CYS A 119 21.59 -10.65 -32.56
C CYS A 119 22.05 -9.58 -31.56
N ILE A 120 22.45 -8.39 -32.06
CA ILE A 120 22.83 -7.26 -31.20
C ILE A 120 21.61 -6.75 -30.42
N GLN A 121 20.47 -6.57 -31.08
CA GLN A 121 19.25 -6.08 -30.46
C GLN A 121 18.71 -7.07 -29.41
N GLU A 122 18.79 -8.38 -29.67
CA GLU A 122 18.49 -9.41 -28.67
C GLU A 122 19.39 -9.32 -27.42
N GLY A 123 20.70 -9.15 -27.64
CA GLY A 123 21.65 -8.95 -26.55
C GLY A 123 21.34 -7.69 -25.73
N LEU A 124 21.08 -6.58 -26.42
CA LEU A 124 20.69 -5.31 -25.82
C LEU A 124 19.41 -5.44 -24.98
N ALA A 125 18.37 -6.07 -25.54
CA ALA A 125 17.11 -6.30 -24.85
C ALA A 125 17.33 -7.07 -23.55
N ARG A 126 17.95 -8.26 -23.62
CA ARG A 126 18.17 -9.11 -22.44
C ARG A 126 19.06 -8.46 -21.39
N SER A 127 20.16 -7.81 -21.79
CA SER A 127 21.07 -7.19 -20.84
C SER A 127 20.46 -5.95 -20.18
N ARG A 128 19.70 -5.13 -20.92
CA ARG A 128 18.98 -3.99 -20.34
C ARG A 128 17.86 -4.45 -19.42
N ARG A 129 17.11 -5.50 -19.78
CA ARG A 129 16.08 -6.09 -18.90
C ARG A 129 16.69 -6.60 -17.59
N ARG A 130 17.86 -7.25 -17.64
CA ARG A 130 18.62 -7.64 -16.42
C ARG A 130 19.11 -6.45 -15.62
N LEU A 131 19.59 -5.39 -16.29
CA LEU A 131 20.00 -4.16 -15.60
C LEU A 131 18.81 -3.50 -14.90
N ALA A 132 17.61 -3.54 -15.49
CA ALA A 132 16.40 -2.98 -14.90
C ALA A 132 16.01 -3.61 -13.56
N GLU A 133 16.48 -4.83 -13.24
CA GLU A 133 16.27 -5.46 -11.93
C GLU A 133 17.15 -4.84 -10.82
N THR A 134 18.23 -4.17 -11.23
CA THR A 134 19.29 -3.69 -10.33
C THR A 134 19.46 -2.18 -10.33
N GLU A 135 19.29 -1.50 -11.46
CA GLU A 135 19.52 -0.07 -11.63
C GLU A 135 18.66 0.51 -12.76
N ASP A 136 18.32 1.80 -12.64
CA ASP A 136 17.56 2.59 -13.62
C ASP A 136 16.35 1.83 -14.23
N ARG A 137 15.56 1.17 -13.37
CA ARG A 137 14.51 0.21 -13.74
C ARG A 137 13.68 0.64 -14.94
N MET A 138 13.07 1.83 -14.88
CA MET A 138 12.17 2.32 -15.92
C MET A 138 12.89 2.60 -17.24
N GLU A 139 14.06 3.22 -17.20
CA GLU A 139 14.82 3.54 -18.41
C GLU A 139 15.33 2.28 -19.10
N ASN A 140 15.93 1.37 -18.32
CA ASN A 140 16.45 0.12 -18.82
C ASN A 140 15.34 -0.78 -19.39
N ALA A 141 14.16 -0.85 -18.73
CA ALA A 141 13.02 -1.60 -19.24
C ALA A 141 12.45 -1.01 -20.55
N ALA A 142 12.28 0.32 -20.64
CA ALA A 142 11.80 0.97 -21.86
C ALA A 142 12.77 0.77 -23.05
N ARG A 143 14.06 0.88 -22.77
CA ARG A 143 15.13 0.65 -23.74
C ARG A 143 15.27 -0.83 -24.13
N ALA A 144 14.93 -1.77 -23.25
CA ALA A 144 14.84 -3.19 -23.55
C ALA A 144 13.66 -3.50 -24.47
N ALA A 145 12.48 -2.95 -24.16
CA ALA A 145 11.29 -3.08 -25.00
C ALA A 145 11.52 -2.54 -26.42
N THR A 146 12.19 -1.39 -26.54
CA THR A 146 12.58 -0.81 -27.84
C THR A 146 13.50 -1.76 -28.62
N ALA A 147 14.50 -2.34 -27.97
CA ALA A 147 15.42 -3.29 -28.61
C ALA A 147 14.69 -4.57 -29.07
N CYS A 148 13.74 -5.10 -28.27
CA CYS A 148 12.88 -6.20 -28.69
C CYS A 148 12.06 -5.84 -29.94
N GLN A 149 11.44 -4.66 -29.97
CA GLN A 149 10.65 -4.21 -31.12
C GLN A 149 11.50 -4.07 -32.39
N GLU A 150 12.72 -3.56 -32.29
CA GLU A 150 13.64 -3.50 -33.43
C GLU A 150 14.06 -4.90 -33.91
N ALA A 151 14.31 -5.83 -32.99
CA ALA A 151 14.59 -7.23 -33.31
C ALA A 151 13.40 -7.92 -34.00
N LEU A 152 12.18 -7.68 -33.52
CA LEU A 152 10.93 -8.22 -34.08
C LEU A 152 10.60 -7.68 -35.48
N ARG A 153 11.20 -6.57 -35.94
CA ARG A 153 11.10 -6.13 -37.35
C ARG A 153 11.86 -7.05 -38.31
N LEU A 154 12.87 -7.77 -37.80
CA LEU A 154 13.78 -8.62 -38.57
C LEU A 154 13.51 -10.12 -38.35
N CYS A 155 12.68 -10.46 -37.36
CA CYS A 155 12.31 -11.82 -36.98
C CYS A 155 10.80 -12.02 -37.14
N SER A 156 10.36 -13.20 -37.59
CA SER A 156 8.93 -13.53 -37.66
C SER A 156 8.66 -14.94 -37.18
N LYS A 157 7.44 -15.18 -36.70
CA LYS A 157 6.99 -16.47 -36.18
C LYS A 157 7.14 -17.59 -37.21
N GLU A 158 6.90 -17.32 -38.48
CA GLU A 158 6.95 -18.32 -39.56
C GLU A 158 8.37 -18.73 -39.91
N ARG A 159 9.33 -17.80 -39.82
CA ARG A 159 10.72 -18.04 -40.21
C ARG A 159 11.55 -18.58 -39.07
N SER A 160 11.33 -18.05 -37.86
CA SER A 160 12.15 -18.33 -36.68
C SER A 160 11.27 -18.38 -35.42
N PRO A 161 10.38 -19.39 -35.29
CA PRO A 161 9.35 -19.42 -34.24
C PRO A 161 9.92 -19.30 -32.83
N LEU A 162 11.01 -20.02 -32.52
CA LEU A 162 11.62 -20.00 -31.19
C LEU A 162 12.30 -18.66 -30.85
N GLN A 163 12.93 -18.03 -31.84
CA GLN A 163 13.57 -16.72 -31.68
C GLN A 163 12.52 -15.63 -31.48
N TYR A 164 11.44 -15.69 -32.27
CA TYR A 164 10.28 -14.82 -32.13
C TYR A 164 9.66 -14.95 -30.73
N ALA A 165 9.36 -16.17 -30.27
CA ALA A 165 8.78 -16.40 -28.95
C ALA A 165 9.69 -15.92 -27.81
N GLY A 166 11.01 -16.08 -27.94
CA GLY A 166 11.97 -15.56 -26.98
C GLY A 166 11.98 -14.03 -26.91
N LEU A 167 11.90 -13.35 -28.07
CA LEU A 167 11.78 -11.90 -28.13
C LEU A 167 10.46 -11.39 -27.54
N MET A 168 9.35 -12.10 -27.79
CA MET A 168 8.05 -11.76 -27.19
C MET A 168 8.06 -11.95 -25.68
N ALA A 169 8.72 -12.99 -25.15
CA ALA A 169 8.91 -13.20 -23.71
C ALA A 169 9.75 -12.09 -23.04
N GLU A 170 10.83 -11.64 -23.69
CA GLU A 170 11.67 -10.53 -23.19
C GLU A 170 10.91 -9.18 -23.29
N LEU A 171 10.11 -8.99 -24.34
CA LEU A 171 9.24 -7.82 -24.50
C LEU A 171 8.17 -7.77 -23.42
N ALA A 172 7.49 -8.89 -23.15
CA ALA A 172 6.52 -9.02 -22.07
C ALA A 172 7.14 -8.67 -20.71
N SER A 173 8.30 -9.26 -20.41
CA SER A 173 9.02 -8.99 -19.15
C SER A 173 9.41 -7.51 -19.02
N SER A 174 9.78 -6.87 -20.13
CA SER A 174 10.10 -5.44 -20.16
C SER A 174 8.87 -4.58 -19.89
N TYR A 175 7.71 -4.92 -20.46
CA TYR A 175 6.45 -4.22 -20.17
C TYR A 175 5.97 -4.44 -18.73
N LEU A 176 6.12 -5.64 -18.16
CA LEU A 176 5.84 -5.89 -16.74
C LEU A 176 6.69 -5.01 -15.82
N MET A 177 7.94 -4.74 -16.16
CA MET A 177 8.77 -3.83 -15.36
C MET A 177 8.33 -2.36 -15.44
N LEU A 178 7.63 -1.99 -16.52
CA LEU A 178 7.05 -0.67 -16.76
C LEU A 178 5.60 -0.54 -16.28
N ALA A 179 4.96 -1.65 -15.92
CA ALA A 179 3.54 -1.73 -15.57
C ALA A 179 3.18 -0.79 -14.42
N LYS A 180 2.82 0.44 -14.76
CA LYS A 180 2.18 1.45 -13.90
C LYS A 180 0.85 1.93 -14.48
N ARG A 181 0.51 1.43 -15.67
CA ARG A 181 -0.64 1.82 -16.46
C ARG A 181 -1.25 0.59 -17.11
N ARG A 182 -2.58 0.58 -17.23
CA ARG A 182 -3.35 -0.51 -17.83
C ARG A 182 -2.82 -0.91 -19.21
N ASP A 183 -2.44 0.06 -20.01
CA ASP A 183 -1.88 -0.14 -21.36
C ASP A 183 -0.60 -0.97 -21.38
N ASP A 184 0.28 -0.79 -20.40
CA ASP A 184 1.56 -1.51 -20.36
C ASP A 184 1.34 -2.97 -19.90
N CYS A 185 0.39 -3.20 -18.98
CA CYS A 185 -0.05 -4.55 -18.64
C CYS A 185 -0.69 -5.26 -19.83
N LYS A 186 -1.59 -4.58 -20.57
CA LYS A 186 -2.24 -5.14 -21.77
C LYS A 186 -1.21 -5.52 -22.84
N LYS A 187 -0.22 -4.66 -23.11
CA LYS A 187 0.89 -5.00 -24.02
C LYS A 187 1.73 -6.18 -23.55
N ALA A 188 1.94 -6.33 -22.24
CA ALA A 188 2.62 -7.49 -21.68
C ALA A 188 1.82 -8.77 -21.94
N ILE A 189 0.52 -8.76 -21.68
CA ILE A 189 -0.40 -9.88 -21.92
C ILE A 189 -0.42 -10.27 -23.39
N ASP A 190 -0.51 -9.31 -24.31
CA ASP A 190 -0.47 -9.57 -25.76
C ASP A 190 0.85 -10.26 -26.15
N ALA A 191 1.98 -9.76 -25.64
CA ALA A 191 3.28 -10.37 -25.92
C ALA A 191 3.42 -11.77 -25.32
N ILE A 192 2.84 -12.02 -24.15
CA ILE A 192 2.79 -13.35 -23.51
C ILE A 192 1.98 -14.32 -24.38
N HIS A 193 0.79 -13.92 -24.83
CA HIS A 193 -0.05 -14.77 -25.68
C HIS A 193 0.63 -15.13 -27.00
N GLU A 194 1.33 -14.17 -27.62
CA GLU A 194 2.14 -14.43 -28.81
C GLU A 194 3.28 -15.43 -28.56
N ALA A 195 3.96 -15.35 -27.40
CA ALA A 195 4.96 -16.33 -27.02
C ALA A 195 4.35 -17.72 -26.77
N LEU A 196 3.18 -17.80 -26.13
CA LEU A 196 2.44 -19.03 -25.83
C LEU A 196 1.92 -19.76 -27.08
N GLN A 197 1.81 -19.07 -28.22
CA GLN A 197 1.51 -19.74 -29.50
C GLN A 197 2.66 -20.64 -30.00
N VAL A 198 3.86 -20.52 -29.42
CA VAL A 198 5.03 -21.34 -29.74
C VAL A 198 5.49 -22.16 -28.53
N TYR A 199 5.56 -21.53 -27.36
CA TYR A 199 5.86 -22.22 -26.11
C TYR A 199 4.61 -22.90 -25.59
N THR A 200 4.43 -24.17 -25.93
CA THR A 200 3.33 -25.00 -25.42
C THR A 200 3.79 -25.88 -24.26
N ALA A 201 2.85 -26.28 -23.41
CA ALA A 201 3.05 -27.25 -22.34
C ALA A 201 3.82 -28.51 -22.80
N ASP A 202 3.44 -29.08 -23.94
CA ASP A 202 4.02 -30.34 -24.45
C ASP A 202 5.44 -30.19 -25.01
N SER A 203 5.75 -29.03 -25.60
CA SER A 203 6.99 -28.82 -26.33
C SER A 203 8.06 -28.07 -25.53
N HIS A 204 7.62 -27.11 -24.70
CA HIS A 204 8.48 -26.19 -23.97
C HIS A 204 7.90 -25.93 -22.56
N PRO A 205 7.73 -26.96 -21.72
CA PRO A 205 7.00 -26.85 -20.44
C PRO A 205 7.54 -25.76 -19.52
N GLN A 206 8.87 -25.55 -19.50
CA GLN A 206 9.50 -24.55 -18.65
C GLN A 206 9.27 -23.11 -19.15
N GLN A 207 9.36 -22.89 -20.46
CA GLN A 207 9.06 -21.59 -21.05
C GLN A 207 7.57 -21.27 -20.94
N TYR A 208 6.72 -22.27 -21.16
CA TYR A 208 5.27 -22.17 -20.97
C TYR A 208 4.93 -21.76 -19.53
N ALA A 209 5.45 -22.46 -18.52
CA ALA A 209 5.24 -22.10 -17.11
C ALA A 209 5.80 -20.72 -16.76
N SER A 210 6.89 -20.28 -17.40
CA SER A 210 7.39 -18.91 -17.24
C SER A 210 6.45 -17.87 -17.82
N MET A 211 5.82 -18.15 -18.95
CA MET A 211 4.82 -17.27 -19.54
C MET A 211 3.56 -17.21 -18.68
N GLN A 212 3.11 -18.34 -18.12
CA GLN A 212 1.98 -18.38 -17.19
C GLN A 212 2.26 -17.59 -15.91
N ASN A 213 3.44 -17.73 -15.30
CA ASN A 213 3.82 -16.90 -14.16
C ASN A 213 3.89 -15.40 -14.51
N ASN A 214 4.41 -15.04 -15.69
CA ASN A 214 4.42 -13.65 -16.14
C ASN A 214 2.99 -13.11 -16.38
N LEU A 215 2.08 -13.97 -16.82
CA LEU A 215 0.67 -13.62 -16.98
C LEU A 215 0.03 -13.33 -15.62
N ALA A 216 0.36 -14.11 -14.60
CA ALA A 216 -0.09 -13.85 -13.23
C ALA A 216 0.37 -12.48 -12.71
N ILE A 217 1.65 -12.13 -12.92
CA ILE A 217 2.18 -10.80 -12.56
C ILE A 217 1.44 -9.69 -13.31
N ALA A 218 1.14 -9.87 -14.61
CA ALA A 218 0.39 -8.89 -15.40
C ALA A 218 -1.00 -8.63 -14.81
N TYR A 219 -1.70 -9.70 -14.41
CA TYR A 219 -3.02 -9.60 -13.80
C TYR A 219 -2.98 -9.00 -12.39
N LEU A 220 -1.98 -9.33 -11.57
CA LEU A 220 -1.76 -8.66 -10.27
C LEU A 220 -1.58 -7.15 -10.44
N SER A 221 -0.73 -6.73 -11.38
CA SER A 221 -0.55 -5.30 -11.67
C SER A 221 -1.84 -4.64 -12.17
N LEU A 222 -2.68 -5.36 -12.92
CA LEU A 222 -4.00 -4.85 -13.32
C LEU A 222 -4.97 -4.73 -12.13
N ALA A 223 -4.93 -5.67 -11.19
CA ALA A 223 -5.71 -5.60 -9.95
C ALA A 223 -5.31 -4.38 -9.11
N GLU A 224 -4.01 -4.13 -8.93
CA GLU A 224 -3.49 -2.95 -8.22
C GLU A 224 -3.89 -1.63 -8.90
N ILE A 225 -3.85 -1.57 -10.24
CA ILE A 225 -4.26 -0.37 -10.98
C ILE A 225 -5.78 -0.14 -10.85
N ALA A 226 -6.58 -1.20 -10.93
CA ALA A 226 -8.02 -1.12 -10.77
C ALA A 226 -8.40 -0.62 -9.36
N ASP A 227 -7.62 -0.96 -8.35
CA ASP A 227 -7.77 -0.44 -6.98
C ASP A 227 -7.51 1.08 -6.91
N GLY A 228 -6.40 1.53 -7.52
CA GLY A 228 -5.95 2.93 -7.46
C GLY A 228 -6.71 3.92 -8.35
N GLU A 229 -7.42 3.47 -9.39
CA GLU A 229 -8.26 4.32 -10.26
C GLU A 229 -9.57 4.77 -9.58
N GLY A 230 -9.83 4.29 -8.36
CA GLY A 230 -10.93 4.70 -7.52
C GLY A 230 -12.16 3.85 -7.80
N GLY A 231 -12.52 3.07 -6.78
CA GLY A 231 -13.91 2.90 -6.38
C GLY A 231 -14.53 4.28 -6.11
N GLY A 232 -14.87 5.00 -7.18
CA GLY A 232 -15.93 5.98 -7.13
C GLY A 232 -17.19 5.19 -6.75
N ALA A 233 -17.83 5.61 -5.67
CA ALA A 233 -19.09 5.08 -5.17
C ALA A 233 -20.22 5.24 -6.22
N ASP A 234 -20.19 4.42 -7.27
CA ASP A 234 -21.28 4.24 -8.24
C ASP A 234 -21.36 2.81 -8.82
N GLU A 235 -20.65 1.84 -8.24
CA GLU A 235 -20.92 0.42 -8.48
C GLU A 235 -21.79 -0.14 -7.35
N SER A 236 -23.02 0.39 -7.26
CA SER A 236 -24.09 -0.28 -6.52
C SER A 236 -24.55 -1.49 -7.34
N PRO A 237 -24.45 -2.74 -6.83
CA PRO A 237 -25.16 -3.86 -7.42
C PRO A 237 -26.62 -3.81 -6.96
N GLU A 238 -27.39 -2.84 -7.46
CA GLU A 238 -28.85 -2.87 -7.31
C GLU A 238 -29.47 -3.71 -8.44
N ASP A 239 -30.10 -4.79 -8.02
CA ASP A 239 -30.97 -5.70 -8.78
C ASP A 239 -30.32 -6.59 -9.86
N SER A 240 -29.85 -7.76 -9.44
CA SER A 240 -29.90 -8.97 -10.28
C SER A 240 -30.35 -10.19 -9.47
N SER A 241 -31.60 -10.17 -9.01
CA SER A 241 -32.32 -11.43 -8.81
C SER A 241 -32.77 -11.95 -10.18
N GLU A 242 -32.42 -13.21 -10.47
CA GLU A 242 -32.74 -13.97 -11.68
C GLU A 242 -32.15 -13.46 -13.02
N CYS A 243 -31.08 -14.11 -13.51
CA CYS A 243 -31.13 -14.78 -14.82
C CYS A 243 -29.88 -15.65 -15.12
N GLY A 244 -30.15 -16.72 -15.85
CA GLY A 244 -29.30 -17.80 -16.38
C GLY A 244 -27.80 -17.58 -16.59
N ARG A 245 -27.05 -18.65 -16.29
CA ARG A 245 -25.75 -18.99 -16.88
C ARG A 245 -25.78 -18.71 -18.39
N GLY A 246 -25.01 -17.73 -18.85
CA GLY A 246 -24.91 -17.45 -20.29
C GLY A 246 -23.94 -16.33 -20.62
N ASP A 247 -24.11 -15.15 -20.01
CA ASP A 247 -23.42 -13.94 -20.43
C ASP A 247 -22.85 -13.23 -19.20
N MET A 248 -21.54 -13.35 -18.96
CA MET A 248 -20.84 -12.46 -18.02
C MET A 248 -20.81 -11.07 -18.65
N ASP A 249 -21.41 -10.07 -17.99
CA ASP A 249 -21.32 -8.66 -18.38
C ASP A 249 -19.86 -8.28 -18.64
N GLU A 250 -19.60 -7.60 -19.76
CA GLU A 250 -18.25 -7.12 -20.16
C GLU A 250 -17.59 -6.28 -19.05
N ALA A 251 -18.38 -5.60 -18.21
CA ALA A 251 -17.90 -4.85 -17.03
C ALA A 251 -17.41 -5.76 -15.90
N ALA A 252 -18.08 -6.90 -15.63
CA ALA A 252 -17.63 -7.88 -14.64
C ALA A 252 -16.32 -8.58 -15.06
N SER A 253 -16.03 -8.61 -16.36
CA SER A 253 -14.85 -9.26 -16.96
C SER A 253 -13.52 -8.51 -16.75
N GLU A 254 -13.54 -7.29 -16.19
CA GLU A 254 -12.33 -6.50 -15.91
C GLU A 254 -12.30 -5.91 -14.48
N SER A 255 -12.95 -6.57 -13.51
CA SER A 255 -12.92 -6.17 -12.09
C SER A 255 -11.62 -6.58 -11.37
N ARG A 256 -11.26 -5.89 -10.27
CA ARG A 256 -10.09 -6.24 -9.42
C ARG A 256 -10.10 -7.71 -9.01
N ALA A 257 -11.23 -8.21 -8.52
CA ALA A 257 -11.41 -9.61 -8.13
C ALA A 257 -11.25 -10.58 -9.32
N TRP A 258 -11.71 -10.21 -10.52
CA TRP A 258 -11.52 -11.02 -11.72
C TRP A 258 -10.03 -11.16 -12.07
N TYR A 259 -9.29 -10.05 -12.04
CA TYR A 259 -7.84 -10.08 -12.26
C TYR A 259 -7.12 -10.96 -11.23
N CYS A 260 -7.47 -10.88 -9.95
CA CYS A 260 -6.90 -11.75 -8.92
C CYS A 260 -7.16 -13.25 -9.22
N ARG A 261 -8.39 -13.62 -9.65
CA ARG A 261 -8.71 -15.01 -10.04
C ARG A 261 -7.93 -15.48 -11.26
N MET A 262 -7.70 -14.60 -12.24
CA MET A 262 -6.86 -14.92 -13.40
C MET A 262 -5.38 -15.07 -13.02
N ALA A 263 -4.89 -14.26 -12.08
CA ALA A 263 -3.55 -14.45 -11.54
C ALA A 263 -3.39 -15.79 -10.82
N ILE A 264 -4.36 -16.18 -9.98
CA ILE A 264 -4.38 -17.49 -9.30
C ILE A 264 -4.32 -18.62 -10.33
N ALA A 265 -5.21 -18.60 -11.32
CA ALA A 265 -5.26 -19.65 -12.36
C ALA A 265 -3.94 -19.77 -13.13
N ALA A 266 -3.32 -18.65 -13.50
CA ALA A 266 -2.05 -18.65 -14.20
C ALA A 266 -0.87 -19.13 -13.32
N CYS A 267 -0.86 -18.80 -12.03
CA CYS A 267 0.10 -19.35 -11.08
C CYS A 267 -0.08 -20.87 -10.91
N GLU A 268 -1.31 -21.34 -10.71
CA GLU A 268 -1.61 -22.77 -10.55
C GLU A 268 -1.20 -23.57 -11.79
N GLU A 269 -1.46 -23.05 -12.98
CA GLU A 269 -1.01 -23.64 -14.25
C GLU A 269 0.52 -23.71 -14.34
N ALA A 270 1.24 -22.66 -13.93
CA ALA A 270 2.70 -22.66 -13.91
C ALA A 270 3.28 -23.68 -12.93
N LEU A 271 2.62 -23.90 -11.78
CA LEU A 271 3.03 -24.85 -10.74
C LEU A 271 2.87 -26.32 -11.15
N ILE A 272 2.10 -26.63 -12.20
CA ILE A 272 2.05 -28.00 -12.78
C ILE A 272 3.44 -28.44 -13.29
N TYR A 273 4.21 -27.49 -13.83
CA TYR A 273 5.51 -27.76 -14.46
C TYR A 273 6.71 -27.28 -13.63
N ARG A 274 6.45 -26.49 -12.58
CA ARG A 274 7.45 -25.99 -11.64
C ARG A 274 7.24 -26.69 -10.32
N THR A 275 8.16 -27.57 -9.96
CA THR A 275 8.15 -28.26 -8.67
C THR A 275 9.31 -27.78 -7.80
N ALA A 276 9.18 -27.91 -6.48
CA ALA A 276 10.24 -27.58 -5.53
C ALA A 276 11.53 -28.37 -5.80
N GLU A 277 11.43 -29.59 -6.33
CA GLU A 277 12.55 -30.50 -6.55
C GLU A 277 13.30 -30.21 -7.84
N GLU A 278 12.57 -30.01 -8.95
CA GLU A 278 13.17 -29.84 -10.27
C GLU A 278 13.49 -28.36 -10.57
N HIS A 279 12.69 -27.44 -10.01
CA HIS A 279 12.73 -26.01 -10.36
C HIS A 279 12.59 -25.10 -9.12
N PRO A 280 13.38 -25.30 -8.04
CA PRO A 280 13.13 -24.70 -6.72
C PRO A 280 12.91 -23.18 -6.76
N LEU A 281 13.76 -22.43 -7.44
CA LEU A 281 13.66 -20.95 -7.46
C LEU A 281 12.46 -20.45 -8.26
N ALA A 282 12.13 -21.13 -9.37
CA ALA A 282 10.99 -20.76 -10.19
C ALA A 282 9.67 -21.16 -9.52
N TYR A 283 9.66 -22.30 -8.82
CA TYR A 283 8.57 -22.73 -7.96
C TYR A 283 8.31 -21.71 -6.84
N ALA A 284 9.33 -21.35 -6.05
CA ALA A 284 9.20 -20.37 -4.97
C ALA A 284 8.72 -18.99 -5.46
N ALA A 285 9.17 -18.55 -6.65
CA ALA A 285 8.70 -17.29 -7.23
C ALA A 285 7.22 -17.34 -7.59
N THR A 286 6.77 -18.49 -8.12
CA THR A 286 5.37 -18.69 -8.51
C THR A 286 4.47 -18.82 -7.28
N GLU A 287 4.95 -19.50 -6.23
CA GLU A 287 4.26 -19.57 -4.93
C GLU A 287 4.15 -18.20 -4.26
N ASN A 288 5.18 -17.34 -4.35
CA ASN A 288 5.07 -15.96 -3.86
C ASN A 288 3.98 -15.19 -4.59
N ASN A 289 3.97 -15.23 -5.93
CA ASN A 289 2.94 -14.55 -6.73
C ASN A 289 1.55 -15.13 -6.49
N LEU A 290 1.44 -16.45 -6.24
CA LEU A 290 0.18 -17.08 -5.86
C LEU A 290 -0.32 -16.58 -4.51
N GLY A 291 0.59 -16.39 -3.54
CA GLY A 291 0.28 -15.79 -2.25
C GLY A 291 -0.24 -14.36 -2.39
N ASP A 292 0.41 -13.54 -3.22
CA ASP A 292 -0.01 -12.17 -3.51
C ASP A 292 -1.41 -12.15 -4.14
N ALA A 293 -1.70 -13.07 -5.06
CA ALA A 293 -3.01 -13.15 -5.72
C ALA A 293 -4.14 -13.58 -4.78
N TYR A 294 -3.87 -14.53 -3.88
CA TYR A 294 -4.84 -14.91 -2.84
C TYR A 294 -5.07 -13.78 -1.82
N PHE A 295 -4.01 -13.07 -1.43
CA PHE A 295 -4.13 -11.92 -0.53
C PHE A 295 -4.96 -10.80 -1.17
N ALA A 296 -4.63 -10.38 -2.39
CA ALA A 296 -5.37 -9.35 -3.10
C ALA A 296 -6.85 -9.73 -3.35
N LEU A 297 -7.14 -11.00 -3.61
CA LEU A 297 -8.53 -11.48 -3.72
C LEU A 297 -9.28 -11.37 -2.38
N SER A 298 -8.61 -11.71 -1.26
CA SER A 298 -9.22 -11.61 0.06
C SER A 298 -9.56 -10.17 0.46
N GLU A 299 -8.75 -9.19 0.02
CA GLU A 299 -9.05 -7.78 0.24
C GLU A 299 -10.31 -7.35 -0.53
N CYS A 300 -10.44 -7.76 -1.80
CA CYS A 300 -11.63 -7.49 -2.61
C CYS A 300 -12.91 -8.07 -1.97
N GLU A 301 -12.83 -9.28 -1.41
CA GLU A 301 -13.95 -9.97 -0.77
C GLU A 301 -14.28 -9.39 0.61
N GLY A 302 -13.28 -8.89 1.34
CA GLY A 302 -13.45 -8.24 2.65
C GLY A 302 -14.09 -6.85 2.58
N GLU A 303 -13.94 -6.14 1.46
CA GLU A 303 -14.59 -4.86 1.19
C GLU A 303 -16.11 -4.98 0.98
N ALA A 304 -16.59 -6.15 0.55
CA ALA A 304 -18.02 -6.49 0.43
C ALA A 304 -18.64 -6.82 1.80
N ARG A 305 -18.74 -5.81 2.68
CA ARG A 305 -18.96 -5.94 4.13
C ARG A 305 -20.31 -6.54 4.59
N ASP A 306 -21.28 -6.80 3.71
CA ASP A 306 -22.67 -7.09 4.12
C ASP A 306 -23.15 -8.54 3.96
N VAL A 307 -22.29 -9.50 3.60
CA VAL A 307 -22.71 -10.90 3.44
C VAL A 307 -21.74 -11.86 4.15
N SER A 308 -22.24 -12.61 5.14
CA SER A 308 -21.43 -13.52 5.98
C SER A 308 -20.66 -14.60 5.20
N GLU A 309 -21.15 -14.96 4.01
CA GLU A 309 -20.53 -15.95 3.12
C GLU A 309 -19.18 -15.49 2.57
N PHE A 310 -19.04 -14.20 2.20
CA PHE A 310 -17.79 -13.65 1.68
C PHE A 310 -16.69 -13.52 2.74
N ARG A 311 -17.07 -13.41 4.02
CA ARG A 311 -16.11 -13.36 5.13
C ARG A 311 -15.37 -14.69 5.29
N ASP A 312 -16.08 -15.81 5.10
CA ASP A 312 -15.49 -17.15 5.19
C ASP A 312 -14.59 -17.44 3.97
N GLU A 313 -14.97 -16.96 2.79
CA GLU A 313 -14.15 -17.05 1.57
C GLU A 313 -12.86 -16.23 1.69
N ALA A 314 -12.95 -14.97 2.15
CA ALA A 314 -11.80 -14.10 2.36
C ALA A 314 -10.81 -14.72 3.37
N ALA A 315 -11.31 -15.26 4.48
CA ALA A 315 -10.48 -15.97 5.46
C ALA A 315 -9.81 -17.22 4.86
N GLY A 316 -10.53 -17.97 4.03
CA GLY A 316 -9.99 -19.11 3.30
C GLY A 316 -8.88 -18.71 2.33
N ASN A 317 -9.04 -17.59 1.63
CA ASN A 317 -8.01 -17.06 0.72
C ASN A 317 -6.78 -16.55 1.47
N LEU A 318 -6.94 -15.87 2.61
CA LEU A 318 -5.83 -15.49 3.49
C LEU A 318 -5.01 -16.71 3.97
N GLN A 319 -5.68 -17.81 4.30
CA GLN A 319 -4.99 -19.05 4.69
C GLN A 319 -4.21 -19.65 3.52
N LYS A 320 -4.74 -19.63 2.29
CA LYS A 320 -4.01 -20.06 1.09
C LYS A 320 -2.81 -19.15 0.80
N ALA A 321 -2.94 -17.83 1.01
CA ALA A 321 -1.84 -16.89 0.88
C ALA A 321 -0.71 -17.20 1.86
N HIS A 322 -1.06 -17.43 3.13
CA HIS A 322 -0.13 -17.85 4.18
C HIS A 322 0.64 -19.13 3.79
N GLU A 323 -0.08 -20.14 3.28
CA GLU A 323 0.53 -21.40 2.85
C GLU A 323 1.49 -21.21 1.67
N ALA A 324 1.09 -20.43 0.66
CA ALA A 324 1.91 -20.18 -0.52
C ALA A 324 3.22 -19.43 -0.16
N PHE A 325 3.14 -18.37 0.64
CA PHE A 325 4.34 -17.68 1.14
C PHE A 325 5.21 -18.59 2.01
N THR A 326 4.61 -19.44 2.84
CA THR A 326 5.35 -20.41 3.65
C THR A 326 6.09 -21.43 2.77
N ARG A 327 5.48 -21.90 1.67
CA ARG A 327 6.15 -22.78 0.68
C ARG A 327 7.31 -22.06 -0.02
N ALA A 328 7.15 -20.79 -0.37
CA ALA A 328 8.24 -19.98 -0.93
C ALA A 328 9.42 -19.83 0.08
N LEU A 329 9.13 -19.58 1.35
CA LEU A 329 10.14 -19.46 2.43
C LEU A 329 10.83 -20.78 2.81
N GLN A 330 10.36 -21.94 2.34
CA GLN A 330 11.12 -23.19 2.46
C GLN A 330 12.35 -23.21 1.54
N ILE A 331 12.36 -22.38 0.50
CA ILE A 331 13.43 -22.29 -0.51
C ILE A 331 14.17 -20.97 -0.40
N TYR A 332 13.45 -19.86 -0.24
CA TYR A 332 14.05 -18.57 0.01
C TYR A 332 14.56 -18.49 1.45
N CYS A 333 15.85 -18.26 1.61
CA CYS A 333 16.47 -18.02 2.91
C CYS A 333 17.33 -16.75 2.86
N LYS A 334 17.54 -16.14 4.03
CA LYS A 334 18.24 -14.87 4.19
C LYS A 334 19.67 -14.89 3.63
N GLU A 335 20.36 -16.02 3.72
CA GLU A 335 21.77 -16.15 3.31
C GLU A 335 21.94 -16.28 1.79
N SER A 336 21.00 -16.95 1.11
CA SER A 336 21.13 -17.27 -0.32
C SER A 336 20.25 -16.40 -1.21
N HIS A 337 19.10 -15.97 -0.71
CA HIS A 337 18.08 -15.19 -1.43
C HIS A 337 17.55 -14.05 -0.54
N PRO A 338 18.42 -13.17 -0.01
CA PRO A 338 18.04 -12.18 1.00
C PRO A 338 16.86 -11.32 0.56
N ARG A 339 16.87 -10.83 -0.69
CA ARG A 339 15.82 -9.95 -1.21
C ARG A 339 14.47 -10.66 -1.34
N GLN A 340 14.45 -11.87 -1.93
CA GLN A 340 13.23 -12.65 -2.08
C GLN A 340 12.67 -13.04 -0.70
N TYR A 341 13.55 -13.51 0.20
CA TYR A 341 13.18 -13.82 1.58
C TYR A 341 12.50 -12.64 2.28
N ALA A 342 13.11 -11.45 2.22
CA ALA A 342 12.58 -10.25 2.85
C ALA A 342 11.25 -9.79 2.23
N THR A 343 11.10 -9.90 0.90
CA THR A 343 9.84 -9.60 0.20
C THR A 343 8.74 -10.54 0.69
N THR A 344 9.00 -11.85 0.69
CA THR A 344 8.02 -12.84 1.15
C THR A 344 7.68 -12.67 2.63
N GLN A 345 8.63 -12.28 3.48
CA GLN A 345 8.38 -11.96 4.89
C GLN A 345 7.51 -10.71 5.05
N SER A 346 7.73 -9.67 4.24
CA SER A 346 6.88 -8.47 4.23
C SER A 346 5.43 -8.82 3.84
N ASN A 347 5.26 -9.64 2.80
CA ASN A 347 3.93 -10.07 2.36
C ASN A 347 3.23 -10.94 3.42
N LEU A 348 3.99 -11.83 4.07
CA LEU A 348 3.49 -12.65 5.17
C LEU A 348 3.07 -11.81 6.38
N ALA A 349 3.76 -10.69 6.65
CA ALA A 349 3.39 -9.76 7.71
C ALA A 349 2.00 -9.13 7.45
N ASN A 350 1.71 -8.73 6.20
CA ASN A 350 0.38 -8.23 5.81
C ASN A 350 -0.70 -9.31 5.97
N VAL A 351 -0.41 -10.57 5.59
CA VAL A 351 -1.33 -11.70 5.79
C VAL A 351 -1.64 -11.92 7.27
N TYR A 352 -0.66 -11.81 8.16
CA TYR A 352 -0.90 -11.95 9.59
C TYR A 352 -1.80 -10.84 10.14
N LEU A 353 -1.64 -9.59 9.69
CA LEU A 353 -2.52 -8.50 10.10
C LEU A 353 -3.96 -8.73 9.63
N ALA A 354 -4.13 -9.16 8.38
CA ALA A 354 -5.45 -9.46 7.82
C ALA A 354 -6.12 -10.66 8.51
N LEU A 355 -5.39 -11.75 8.77
CA LEU A 355 -5.91 -12.91 9.50
C LEU A 355 -6.33 -12.58 10.94
N GLY A 356 -5.62 -11.64 11.57
CA GLY A 356 -5.97 -11.17 12.91
C GLY A 356 -7.26 -10.36 12.96
N GLY A 357 -7.72 -9.81 11.83
CA GLY A 357 -8.93 -8.99 11.75
C GLY A 357 -8.92 -7.75 12.65
N GLY A 358 -7.74 -7.32 13.10
CA GLY A 358 -7.59 -6.31 14.16
C GLY A 358 -7.75 -6.83 15.59
N ASP A 359 -8.26 -8.05 15.81
CA ASP A 359 -8.71 -8.56 17.11
C ASP A 359 -7.79 -9.59 17.78
N ASP A 360 -6.68 -9.96 17.14
CA ASP A 360 -5.73 -10.94 17.67
C ASP A 360 -4.33 -10.34 17.94
N PRO A 361 -3.97 -10.09 19.22
CA PRO A 361 -2.63 -9.65 19.60
C PRO A 361 -1.52 -10.60 19.13
N ASN A 362 -1.78 -11.91 19.06
CA ASN A 362 -0.78 -12.88 18.63
C ASN A 362 -0.49 -12.76 17.12
N SER A 363 -1.49 -12.44 16.32
CA SER A 363 -1.32 -12.14 14.90
C SER A 363 -0.52 -10.85 14.69
N CYS A 364 -0.77 -9.80 15.50
CA CYS A 364 0.06 -8.59 15.49
C CYS A 364 1.53 -8.89 15.81
N LEU A 365 1.82 -9.73 16.82
CA LEU A 365 3.18 -10.13 17.17
C LEU A 365 3.88 -10.93 16.06
N LYS A 366 3.14 -11.78 15.33
CA LYS A 366 3.69 -12.48 14.16
C LYS A 366 3.99 -11.51 13.01
N ALA A 367 3.11 -10.55 12.76
CA ALA A 367 3.32 -9.50 11.77
C ALA A 367 4.57 -8.65 12.08
N ILE A 368 4.73 -8.23 13.35
CA ILE A 368 5.93 -7.49 13.82
C ILE A 368 7.19 -8.29 13.50
N ARG A 369 7.25 -9.57 13.88
CA ARG A 369 8.43 -10.42 13.63
C ARG A 369 8.73 -10.57 12.14
N ALA A 370 7.71 -10.78 11.32
CA ALA A 370 7.89 -10.93 9.88
C ALA A 370 8.37 -9.61 9.23
N ALA A 371 7.82 -8.47 9.65
CA ALA A 371 8.29 -7.15 9.21
C ALA A 371 9.72 -6.86 9.68
N GLU A 372 10.10 -7.24 10.91
CA GLU A 372 11.48 -7.12 11.42
C GLU A 372 12.47 -8.00 10.63
N GLU A 373 12.07 -9.21 10.24
CA GLU A 373 12.88 -10.07 9.36
C GLU A 373 13.07 -9.42 7.98
N ALA A 374 12.04 -8.81 7.40
CA ALA A 374 12.16 -8.05 6.16
C ALA A 374 13.11 -6.85 6.31
N LEU A 375 12.97 -6.07 7.38
CA LEU A 375 13.81 -4.91 7.71
C LEU A 375 15.25 -5.27 8.11
N SER A 376 15.52 -6.54 8.40
CA SER A 376 16.88 -7.03 8.62
C SER A 376 17.69 -7.17 7.32
N VAL A 377 17.01 -7.11 6.17
CA VAL A 377 17.60 -7.13 4.83
C VAL A 377 17.36 -5.80 4.12
N PHE A 378 16.11 -5.31 4.13
CA PHE A 378 15.79 -4.04 3.50
C PHE A 378 16.34 -2.89 4.33
N THR A 379 17.06 -1.99 3.65
CA THR A 379 17.64 -0.81 4.29
C THR A 379 17.24 0.45 3.54
N LEU A 380 17.26 1.58 4.24
CA LEU A 380 16.98 2.89 3.67
C LEU A 380 17.88 3.21 2.46
N ASP A 381 19.15 2.82 2.53
CA ASP A 381 20.15 3.20 1.52
C ASP A 381 20.11 2.28 0.28
N GLU A 382 19.86 0.98 0.47
CA GLU A 382 19.90 0.01 -0.63
C GLU A 382 18.53 -0.24 -1.28
N SER A 383 17.46 -0.19 -0.49
CA SER A 383 16.10 -0.54 -0.92
C SER A 383 15.04 0.36 -0.25
N PRO A 384 15.05 1.68 -0.51
CA PRO A 384 14.19 2.64 0.19
C PRO A 384 12.69 2.37 -0.02
N GLU A 385 12.27 1.86 -1.18
CA GLU A 385 10.86 1.52 -1.42
C GLU A 385 10.42 0.31 -0.58
N ASP A 386 11.14 -0.82 -0.70
CA ASP A 386 10.87 -2.05 0.05
C ASP A 386 10.97 -1.80 1.59
N TYR A 387 11.90 -0.94 2.02
CA TYR A 387 12.03 -0.52 3.42
C TYR A 387 10.82 0.31 3.89
N ALA A 388 10.31 1.22 3.05
CA ALA A 388 9.14 2.02 3.39
C ALA A 388 7.88 1.16 3.57
N GLU A 389 7.72 0.14 2.74
CA GLU A 389 6.61 -0.81 2.81
C GLU A 389 6.66 -1.63 4.11
N ALA A 390 7.79 -2.26 4.40
CA ALA A 390 7.96 -3.04 5.63
C ALA A 390 7.79 -2.18 6.91
N GLN A 391 8.23 -0.92 6.88
CA GLN A 391 7.94 0.04 7.97
C GLN A 391 6.45 0.39 8.09
N GLY A 392 5.71 0.40 6.98
CA GLY A 392 4.26 0.59 6.98
C GLY A 392 3.53 -0.56 7.66
N THR A 393 3.90 -1.79 7.33
CA THR A 393 3.36 -2.99 8.00
C THR A 393 3.72 -3.02 9.48
N LEU A 394 4.97 -2.67 9.83
CA LEU A 394 5.41 -2.59 11.23
C LEU A 394 4.62 -1.52 12.01
N TRP A 395 4.39 -0.35 11.41
CA TRP A 395 3.54 0.69 11.99
C TRP A 395 2.14 0.17 12.29
N LEU A 396 1.48 -0.43 11.31
CA LEU A 396 0.10 -0.91 11.46
C LEU A 396 0.02 -1.99 12.53
N ALA A 397 0.98 -2.92 12.54
CA ALA A 397 1.03 -3.99 13.54
C ALA A 397 1.17 -3.46 14.98
N HIS A 398 2.03 -2.47 15.21
CA HIS A 398 2.15 -1.83 16.52
C HIS A 398 0.91 -1.00 16.86
N LEU A 399 0.35 -0.27 15.90
CA LEU A 399 -0.86 0.53 16.13
C LEU A 399 -2.03 -0.35 16.56
N THR A 400 -2.26 -1.47 15.87
CA THR A 400 -3.30 -2.44 16.23
C THR A 400 -3.00 -3.08 17.59
N LEU A 401 -1.75 -3.44 17.88
CA LEU A 401 -1.40 -4.02 19.18
C LEU A 401 -1.60 -3.04 20.35
N ALA A 402 -1.49 -1.74 20.10
CA ALA A 402 -1.69 -0.70 21.11
C ALA A 402 -3.11 -0.73 21.72
N ASP A 403 -4.12 -1.20 20.99
CA ASP A 403 -5.49 -1.32 21.50
C ASP A 403 -5.64 -2.44 22.55
N TYR A 404 -4.70 -3.37 22.62
CA TYR A 404 -4.76 -4.55 23.49
C TYR A 404 -3.75 -4.48 24.64
N GLU A 405 -2.50 -4.13 24.33
CA GLU A 405 -1.39 -4.21 25.28
C GLU A 405 -0.43 -3.04 25.11
N LEU A 406 0.09 -2.55 26.25
CA LEU A 406 1.15 -1.52 26.31
C LEU A 406 0.92 -0.34 25.33
N PRO A 407 -0.24 0.34 25.40
CA PRO A 407 -0.68 1.29 24.39
C PRO A 407 0.33 2.40 24.09
N ALA A 408 0.93 3.00 25.12
CA ALA A 408 1.91 4.07 24.97
C ALA A 408 3.22 3.59 24.32
N GLU A 409 3.70 2.40 24.68
CA GLU A 409 4.93 1.83 24.13
C GLU A 409 4.75 1.46 22.65
N ASN A 410 3.62 0.81 22.34
CA ASN A 410 3.28 0.46 20.96
C ASN A 410 3.02 1.70 20.09
N CYS A 411 2.36 2.74 20.61
CA CYS A 411 2.21 4.02 19.88
C CYS A 411 3.57 4.67 19.60
N ALA A 412 4.52 4.62 20.54
CA ALA A 412 5.86 5.16 20.35
C ALA A 412 6.63 4.40 19.23
N LEU A 413 6.57 3.06 19.24
CA LEU A 413 7.16 2.23 18.19
C LEU A 413 6.51 2.47 16.82
N ALA A 414 5.18 2.59 16.79
CA ALA A 414 4.43 2.94 15.58
C ALA A 414 4.86 4.33 15.04
N LEU A 415 5.06 5.34 15.90
CA LEU A 415 5.57 6.66 15.48
C LEU A 415 6.96 6.57 14.86
N ASP A 416 7.85 5.77 15.42
CA ASP A 416 9.19 5.58 14.89
C ASP A 416 9.16 4.87 13.52
N ALA A 417 8.30 3.87 13.36
CA ALA A 417 8.06 3.21 12.07
C ALA A 417 7.50 4.18 11.01
N CYS A 418 6.50 5.02 11.35
CA CYS A 418 6.01 6.08 10.46
C CYS A 418 7.11 7.06 10.04
N ARG A 419 7.96 7.50 10.99
CA ARG A 419 9.05 8.43 10.70
C ARG A 419 10.09 7.79 9.79
N ALA A 420 10.40 6.52 9.99
CA ALA A 420 11.31 5.76 9.14
C ALA A 420 10.73 5.60 7.71
N ARG A 421 9.46 5.22 7.60
CA ARG A 421 8.72 5.16 6.34
C ARG A 421 8.73 6.50 5.60
N LEU A 422 8.42 7.61 6.28
CA LEU A 422 8.41 8.95 5.68
C LEU A 422 9.79 9.36 5.15
N ARG A 423 10.88 9.04 5.86
CA ARG A 423 12.24 9.29 5.37
C ARG A 423 12.53 8.50 4.09
N ALA A 424 12.12 7.24 4.06
CA ALA A 424 12.33 6.36 2.93
C ALA A 424 11.54 6.79 1.69
N LEU A 425 10.25 7.13 1.86
CA LEU A 425 9.40 7.67 0.79
C LEU A 425 9.97 8.96 0.19
N ARG A 426 10.54 9.83 1.03
CA ARG A 426 11.23 11.05 0.57
C ARG A 426 12.52 10.73 -0.19
N ALA A 427 13.26 9.70 0.23
CA ALA A 427 14.50 9.29 -0.43
C ALA A 427 14.26 8.67 -1.82
N CYS A 428 13.22 7.84 -1.98
CA CYS A 428 12.86 7.25 -3.27
C CYS A 428 11.93 8.14 -4.13
N GLY A 429 11.48 9.28 -3.62
CA GLY A 429 10.67 10.24 -4.38
C GLY A 429 9.21 9.82 -4.60
N ARG A 430 8.67 8.91 -3.78
CA ARG A 430 7.28 8.42 -3.83
C ARG A 430 6.30 9.43 -3.22
N GLN A 431 6.11 10.56 -3.89
CA GLN A 431 5.23 11.65 -3.43
C GLN A 431 3.78 11.21 -3.24
N ASP A 432 3.33 10.24 -4.04
CA ASP A 432 2.00 9.63 -3.98
C ASP A 432 1.69 9.02 -2.62
N LEU A 433 2.70 8.46 -1.93
CA LEU A 433 2.52 7.79 -0.63
C LEU A 433 2.85 8.68 0.58
N ILE A 434 3.49 9.84 0.38
CA ILE A 434 3.87 10.73 1.48
C ILE A 434 2.63 11.22 2.25
N ALA A 435 1.56 11.56 1.53
CA ALA A 435 0.33 12.09 2.13
C ALA A 435 -0.34 11.07 3.08
N SER A 436 -0.44 9.82 2.64
CA SER A 436 -0.93 8.70 3.46
C SER A 436 -0.04 8.47 4.68
N CYS A 437 1.29 8.43 4.52
CA CYS A 437 2.20 8.26 5.65
C CYS A 437 2.13 9.43 6.67
N CYS A 438 1.87 10.66 6.21
CA CYS A 438 1.64 11.80 7.08
C CYS A 438 0.30 11.69 7.84
N LYS A 439 -0.74 11.11 7.22
CA LYS A 439 -2.01 10.79 7.87
C LYS A 439 -1.80 9.76 8.99
N ASP A 440 -1.07 8.68 8.69
CA ASP A 440 -0.72 7.63 9.64
C ASP A 440 0.03 8.20 10.87
N LEU A 441 1.00 9.08 10.63
CA LEU A 441 1.74 9.75 11.69
C LEU A 441 0.85 10.70 12.52
N ALA A 442 -0.14 11.34 11.90
CA ALA A 442 -1.09 12.19 12.60
C ALA A 442 -2.06 11.38 13.50
N ILE A 443 -2.53 10.22 13.02
CA ILE A 443 -3.35 9.29 13.79
C ILE A 443 -2.59 8.84 15.05
N THR A 444 -1.40 8.28 14.87
CA THR A 444 -0.62 7.72 15.98
C THR A 444 -0.18 8.80 16.97
N ALA A 445 0.21 9.99 16.49
CA ALA A 445 0.57 11.10 17.37
C ALA A 445 -0.63 11.62 18.18
N SER A 446 -1.84 11.58 17.62
CA SER A 446 -3.06 11.95 18.34
C SER A 446 -3.40 10.92 19.42
N MET A 447 -3.24 9.62 19.12
CA MET A 447 -3.41 8.55 20.11
C MET A 447 -2.40 8.67 21.26
N MET A 448 -1.13 8.92 20.94
CA MET A 448 -0.10 9.13 21.95
C MET A 448 -0.41 10.33 22.86
N ALA A 449 -0.88 11.44 22.29
CA ALA A 449 -1.23 12.63 23.05
C ALA A 449 -2.35 12.38 24.08
N GLU A 450 -3.29 11.48 23.82
CA GLU A 450 -4.35 11.12 24.79
C GLU A 450 -3.85 10.25 25.94
N MET A 451 -2.72 9.56 25.76
CA MET A 451 -2.11 8.70 26.77
C MET A 451 -1.11 9.47 27.65
N GLU A 452 -0.67 10.64 27.22
CA GLU A 452 0.31 11.46 27.92
C GLU A 452 -0.20 11.99 29.26
N LEU A 453 0.59 11.75 30.31
CA LEU A 453 0.26 12.17 31.68
C LEU A 453 0.58 13.65 31.92
N SER A 454 1.58 14.19 31.24
CA SER A 454 2.00 15.58 31.42
C SER A 454 1.36 16.48 30.37
N ALA A 455 0.86 17.64 30.80
CA ALA A 455 0.28 18.64 29.89
C ALA A 455 1.31 19.13 28.84
N GLN A 456 2.60 19.10 29.19
CA GLN A 456 3.67 19.47 28.25
C GLN A 456 3.84 18.42 27.15
N ALA A 457 3.99 17.14 27.52
CA ALA A 457 4.14 16.06 26.54
C ALA A 457 2.89 15.93 25.66
N LYS A 458 1.68 15.97 26.25
CA LYS A 458 0.41 16.02 25.49
C LYS A 458 0.41 17.16 24.47
N ALA A 459 0.87 18.35 24.86
CA ALA A 459 0.94 19.49 23.96
C ALA A 459 2.03 19.37 22.87
N GLU A 460 3.09 18.62 23.10
CA GLU A 460 4.15 18.33 22.11
C GLU A 460 3.65 17.33 21.07
N ASP A 461 3.02 16.23 21.50
CA ASP A 461 2.45 15.23 20.60
C ASP A 461 1.28 15.78 19.78
N CYS A 462 0.40 16.60 20.39
CA CYS A 462 -0.64 17.31 19.65
C CYS A 462 -0.04 18.19 18.54
N ARG A 463 1.07 18.89 18.80
CA ARG A 463 1.74 19.71 17.76
C ARG A 463 2.37 18.85 16.68
N SER A 464 2.92 17.70 17.04
CA SER A 464 3.43 16.71 16.08
C SER A 464 2.29 16.23 15.17
N ALA A 465 1.15 15.84 15.74
CA ALA A 465 -0.05 15.43 15.00
C ALA A 465 -0.55 16.54 14.05
N ILE A 466 -0.67 17.78 14.55
CA ILE A 466 -1.07 18.95 13.76
C ILE A 466 -0.10 19.19 12.60
N SER A 467 1.21 19.08 12.84
CA SER A 467 2.22 19.28 11.79
C SER A 467 2.08 18.24 10.68
N ALA A 468 1.87 16.97 11.05
CA ALA A 468 1.72 15.87 10.12
C ALA A 468 0.43 15.97 9.30
N ALA A 469 -0.71 16.25 9.95
CA ALA A 469 -1.98 16.43 9.26
C ALA A 469 -1.96 17.63 8.29
N ASN A 470 -1.31 18.74 8.67
CA ASN A 470 -1.12 19.87 7.75
C ASN A 470 -0.20 19.53 6.57
N GLU A 471 0.77 18.62 6.75
CA GLU A 471 1.58 18.14 5.64
C GLU A 471 0.77 17.26 4.69
N ALA A 472 -0.05 16.35 5.22
CA ALA A 472 -0.98 15.55 4.43
C ALA A 472 -1.97 16.43 3.64
N LEU A 473 -2.58 17.45 4.25
CA LEU A 473 -3.52 18.37 3.58
C LEU A 473 -2.89 19.23 2.47
N ARG A 474 -1.55 19.40 2.47
CA ARG A 474 -0.87 20.07 1.35
C ARG A 474 -0.82 19.20 0.08
N LEU A 475 -0.95 17.88 0.25
CA LEU A 475 -0.86 16.90 -0.82
C LEU A 475 -2.24 16.34 -1.20
N PHE A 476 -3.11 16.09 -0.21
CA PHE A 476 -4.52 15.79 -0.40
C PHE A 476 -5.31 17.07 -0.66
N ASP A 477 -5.34 17.52 -1.91
CA ASP A 477 -6.22 18.61 -2.30
C ASP A 477 -7.70 18.17 -2.30
N SER A 478 -8.61 19.07 -1.92
CA SER A 478 -10.03 18.76 -1.75
C SER A 478 -10.77 18.46 -3.07
N ALA A 479 -10.14 18.73 -4.23
CA ALA A 479 -10.76 18.49 -5.53
C ALA A 479 -10.45 17.07 -6.03
N ARG A 480 -9.24 16.59 -5.79
CA ARG A 480 -8.74 15.28 -6.24
C ARG A 480 -8.92 14.18 -5.21
N TYR A 481 -8.80 14.52 -3.93
CA TYR A 481 -8.87 13.57 -2.80
C TYR A 481 -9.84 14.07 -1.72
N PRO A 482 -11.14 14.24 -2.04
CA PRO A 482 -12.10 14.86 -1.13
C PRO A 482 -12.25 14.08 0.19
N LEU A 483 -12.32 12.74 0.14
CA LEU A 483 -12.54 11.92 1.33
C LEU A 483 -11.30 11.92 2.24
N GLU A 484 -10.11 11.72 1.69
CA GLU A 484 -8.85 11.76 2.43
C GLU A 484 -8.60 13.16 3.01
N HIS A 485 -8.98 14.21 2.28
CA HIS A 485 -8.95 15.57 2.79
C HIS A 485 -9.86 15.72 4.01
N ALA A 486 -11.12 15.27 3.92
CA ALA A 486 -12.09 15.36 5.01
C ALA A 486 -11.66 14.54 6.25
N GLU A 487 -11.14 13.33 6.05
CA GLU A 487 -10.58 12.50 7.12
C GLU A 487 -9.40 13.21 7.81
N THR A 488 -8.50 13.80 7.02
CA THR A 488 -7.35 14.52 7.55
C THR A 488 -7.78 15.78 8.33
N GLN A 489 -8.88 16.43 7.94
CA GLN A 489 -9.50 17.50 8.74
C GLN A 489 -10.04 16.96 10.08
N MET A 490 -10.61 15.76 10.12
CA MET A 490 -11.04 15.14 11.37
C MET A 490 -9.85 14.80 12.28
N LEU A 491 -8.70 14.43 11.74
CA LEU A 491 -7.46 14.28 12.52
C LEU A 491 -6.95 15.62 13.07
N LEU A 492 -7.03 16.70 12.29
CA LEU A 492 -6.75 18.04 12.81
C LEU A 492 -7.70 18.44 13.93
N TRP A 493 -8.99 18.11 13.81
CA TRP A 493 -9.96 18.32 14.88
C TRP A 493 -9.53 17.59 16.15
N ALA A 494 -9.21 16.30 16.07
CA ALA A 494 -8.80 15.50 17.23
C ALA A 494 -7.58 16.13 17.94
N ALA A 495 -6.54 16.46 17.16
CA ALA A 495 -5.32 17.05 17.72
C ALA A 495 -5.54 18.46 18.30
N TYR A 496 -6.36 19.32 17.67
CA TYR A 496 -6.70 20.63 18.22
C TYR A 496 -7.60 20.52 19.46
N SER A 497 -8.51 19.56 19.49
CA SER A 497 -9.37 19.31 20.64
C SER A 497 -8.54 18.87 21.85
N ALA A 498 -7.66 17.89 21.67
CA ALA A 498 -6.73 17.43 22.71
C ALA A 498 -5.80 18.56 23.20
N LEU A 499 -5.32 19.41 22.28
CA LEU A 499 -4.48 20.56 22.64
C LEU A 499 -5.26 21.62 23.43
N ALA A 500 -6.56 21.80 23.15
CA ALA A 500 -7.38 22.80 23.82
C ALA A 500 -7.53 22.54 25.33
N ASP A 501 -7.48 21.27 25.75
CA ASP A 501 -7.55 20.87 27.15
C ASP A 501 -6.32 21.29 27.96
N VAL A 502 -5.16 21.43 27.30
CA VAL A 502 -3.88 21.67 27.96
C VAL A 502 -3.27 23.04 27.66
N LYS A 503 -3.60 23.67 26.52
CA LYS A 503 -2.99 24.93 26.09
C LYS A 503 -3.88 25.73 25.12
N ASP A 504 -3.91 27.06 25.30
CA ASP A 504 -4.56 28.01 24.39
C ASP A 504 -6.01 27.61 24.00
N GLY A 505 -6.77 27.11 24.99
CA GLY A 505 -8.07 26.44 24.81
C GLY A 505 -9.02 27.09 23.81
N PRO A 506 -9.40 28.37 23.97
CA PRO A 506 -10.35 29.03 23.05
C PRO A 506 -9.87 29.10 21.60
N VAL A 507 -8.56 29.27 21.40
CA VAL A 507 -7.94 29.36 20.06
C VAL A 507 -7.98 27.98 19.40
N ASN A 508 -7.58 26.94 20.13
CA ASN A 508 -7.55 25.58 19.59
C ASN A 508 -8.96 25.02 19.38
N CYS A 509 -9.93 25.31 20.25
CA CYS A 509 -11.34 24.99 20.00
C CYS A 509 -11.85 25.64 18.70
N SER A 510 -11.49 26.89 18.43
CA SER A 510 -11.90 27.58 17.20
C SER A 510 -11.30 26.92 15.94
N LYS A 511 -10.06 26.42 16.03
CA LYS A 511 -9.43 25.65 14.95
C LYS A 511 -10.08 24.28 14.78
N ALA A 512 -10.39 23.57 15.87
CA ALA A 512 -11.11 22.30 15.84
C ALA A 512 -12.48 22.44 15.16
N ILE A 513 -13.25 23.50 15.50
CA ILE A 513 -14.53 23.82 14.86
C ILE A 513 -14.36 24.07 13.35
N THR A 514 -13.28 24.75 12.95
CA THR A 514 -13.00 25.03 11.53
C THR A 514 -12.72 23.74 10.77
N ALA A 515 -11.93 22.84 11.36
CA ALA A 515 -11.62 21.54 10.77
C ALA A 515 -12.88 20.66 10.62
N CYS A 516 -13.74 20.57 11.64
CA CYS A 516 -15.02 19.86 11.53
C CYS A 516 -15.90 20.42 10.41
N ARG A 517 -16.01 21.74 10.28
CA ARG A 517 -16.84 22.36 9.22
C ARG A 517 -16.30 22.04 7.82
N ALA A 518 -14.99 22.02 7.65
CA ALA A 518 -14.37 21.61 6.39
C ALA A 518 -14.71 20.15 6.06
N ALA A 519 -14.59 19.24 7.03
CA ALA A 519 -14.97 17.83 6.85
C ALA A 519 -16.47 17.66 6.53
N ILE A 520 -17.35 18.31 7.30
CA ILE A 520 -18.82 18.27 7.12
C ILE A 520 -19.20 18.66 5.69
N SER A 521 -18.62 19.74 5.15
CA SER A 521 -18.96 20.22 3.81
C SER A 521 -18.59 19.24 2.68
N ILE A 522 -17.69 18.30 2.95
CA ILE A 522 -17.28 17.28 1.99
C ILE A 522 -18.12 16.01 2.17
N TYR A 523 -18.36 15.61 3.42
CA TYR A 523 -19.16 14.40 3.72
C TYR A 523 -20.65 14.56 3.42
N GLU A 524 -21.16 15.79 3.40
CA GLU A 524 -22.54 16.10 3.03
C GLU A 524 -22.91 15.40 1.71
N ASP A 525 -23.99 14.61 1.76
CA ASP A 525 -24.51 13.78 0.66
C ASP A 525 -23.60 12.66 0.12
N ARG A 526 -22.39 12.45 0.68
CA ARG A 526 -21.46 11.39 0.25
C ARG A 526 -21.34 10.25 1.27
N CYS A 527 -21.19 10.61 2.54
CA CYS A 527 -20.76 9.71 3.60
C CYS A 527 -21.63 9.99 4.85
N PRO A 528 -22.85 9.41 4.94
CA PRO A 528 -23.80 9.75 6.00
C PRO A 528 -23.29 9.49 7.42
N ALA A 529 -22.52 8.42 7.62
CA ALA A 529 -21.94 8.06 8.91
C ALA A 529 -20.87 9.06 9.34
N GLU A 530 -19.89 9.31 8.47
CA GLU A 530 -18.78 10.24 8.69
C GLU A 530 -19.28 11.68 8.83
N HIS A 531 -20.33 12.06 8.09
CA HIS A 531 -21.01 13.33 8.27
C HIS A 531 -21.61 13.45 9.67
N ALA A 532 -22.30 12.41 10.17
CA ALA A 532 -22.87 12.39 11.51
C ALA A 532 -21.79 12.44 12.61
N ASP A 533 -20.67 11.73 12.42
CA ASP A 533 -19.52 11.78 13.33
C ASP A 533 -18.87 13.18 13.38
N ALA A 534 -18.66 13.80 12.21
CA ALA A 534 -18.13 15.16 12.14
C ALA A 534 -19.07 16.18 12.81
N ARG A 535 -20.39 15.99 12.72
CA ARG A 535 -21.40 16.81 13.43
C ARG A 535 -21.34 16.61 14.94
N LYS A 536 -21.18 15.38 15.42
CA LYS A 536 -20.97 15.06 16.84
C LYS A 536 -19.71 15.75 17.38
N SER A 537 -18.61 15.64 16.65
CA SER A 537 -17.33 16.29 16.96
C SER A 537 -17.42 17.82 16.97
N LEU A 538 -18.16 18.41 16.02
CA LEU A 538 -18.43 19.85 16.00
C LEU A 538 -19.21 20.30 17.25
N GLY A 539 -20.24 19.55 17.63
CA GLY A 539 -21.03 19.81 18.84
C GLY A 539 -20.16 19.79 20.11
N TYR A 540 -19.27 18.81 20.22
CA TYR A 540 -18.32 18.71 21.34
C TYR A 540 -17.43 19.96 21.44
N SER A 541 -16.75 20.34 20.36
CA SER A 541 -15.85 21.50 20.37
C SER A 541 -16.57 22.83 20.62
N LEU A 542 -17.82 22.96 20.17
CA LEU A 542 -18.65 24.14 20.44
C LEU A 542 -18.98 24.26 21.93
N ILE A 543 -19.27 23.14 22.61
CA ILE A 543 -19.53 23.16 24.05
C ILE A 543 -18.27 23.46 24.83
N THR A 544 -17.15 22.80 24.51
CA THR A 544 -15.86 23.09 25.16
C THR A 544 -15.51 24.58 25.03
N LEU A 545 -15.72 25.17 23.86
CA LEU A 545 -15.58 26.61 23.66
C LEU A 545 -16.56 27.43 24.50
N ALA A 546 -17.82 27.00 24.60
CA ALA A 546 -18.86 27.67 25.38
C ALA A 546 -18.56 27.64 26.89
N GLU A 547 -17.87 26.63 27.40
CA GLU A 547 -17.47 26.55 28.80
C GLU A 547 -16.25 27.41 29.13
N MET A 548 -15.35 27.58 28.16
CA MET A 548 -14.22 28.50 28.25
C MET A 548 -14.64 29.96 28.07
N LYS A 549 -15.70 30.20 27.29
CA LYS A 549 -16.32 31.50 27.08
C LYS A 549 -17.47 31.72 28.07
N GLY A 550 -17.97 32.95 28.18
CA GLY A 550 -19.09 33.28 29.05
C GLY A 550 -20.10 34.20 28.36
N GLY A 551 -21.29 34.31 28.92
CA GLY A 551 -22.31 35.25 28.43
C GLY A 551 -22.93 34.84 27.09
N ALA A 552 -23.20 35.82 26.23
CA ALA A 552 -23.97 35.62 24.99
C ALA A 552 -23.26 34.69 23.98
N GLU A 553 -21.93 34.78 23.86
CA GLU A 553 -21.16 33.90 22.97
C GLU A 553 -21.25 32.43 23.39
N ALA A 554 -21.26 32.16 24.70
CA ALA A 554 -21.41 30.80 25.22
C ALA A 554 -22.80 30.24 24.90
N ALA A 555 -23.86 31.07 25.00
CA ALA A 555 -25.21 30.66 24.64
C ALA A 555 -25.33 30.33 23.15
N GLU A 556 -24.78 31.17 22.27
CA GLU A 556 -24.78 30.93 20.82
C GLU A 556 -24.02 29.65 20.45
N CYS A 557 -22.87 29.39 21.09
CA CYS A 557 -22.11 28.16 20.88
C CYS A 557 -22.92 26.92 21.31
N CYS A 558 -23.62 27.00 22.46
CA CYS A 558 -24.47 25.90 22.92
C CYS A 558 -25.65 25.63 21.97
N GLU A 559 -26.28 26.67 21.42
CA GLU A 559 -27.38 26.52 20.46
C GLU A 559 -26.91 25.83 19.17
N LYS A 560 -25.75 26.23 18.62
CA LYS A 560 -25.14 25.56 17.47
C LYS A 560 -24.72 24.12 17.76
N ALA A 561 -24.29 23.83 18.99
CA ALA A 561 -23.96 22.47 19.40
C ALA A 561 -25.21 21.58 19.46
N ILE A 562 -26.31 22.10 20.02
CA ILE A 562 -27.61 21.41 20.06
C ILE A 562 -28.11 21.09 18.65
N GLU A 563 -28.02 22.05 17.73
CA GLU A 563 -28.37 21.84 16.32
C GLU A 563 -27.51 20.73 15.69
N SER A 564 -26.19 20.77 15.91
CA SER A 564 -25.26 19.77 15.36
C SER A 564 -25.56 18.36 15.89
N TYR A 565 -25.87 18.22 17.18
CA TYR A 565 -26.27 16.92 17.74
C TYR A 565 -27.61 16.43 17.23
N HIS A 566 -28.58 17.31 17.00
CA HIS A 566 -29.85 16.90 16.38
C HIS A 566 -29.63 16.35 14.97
N LEU A 567 -28.78 17.00 14.16
CA LEU A 567 -28.42 16.48 12.84
C LEU A 567 -27.68 15.14 12.91
N ALA A 568 -26.82 14.93 13.91
CA ALA A 568 -26.19 13.62 14.12
C ALA A 568 -27.20 12.53 14.51
N LEU A 569 -28.26 12.88 15.26
CA LEU A 569 -29.33 11.94 15.65
C LEU A 569 -30.24 11.52 14.49
N ASP A 570 -30.25 12.27 13.37
CA ASP A 570 -30.97 11.87 12.16
C ASP A 570 -30.37 10.58 11.56
N TYR A 571 -29.06 10.37 11.72
CA TYR A 571 -28.36 9.13 11.35
C TYR A 571 -28.29 8.12 12.50
N TYR A 572 -27.84 8.55 13.68
CA TYR A 572 -27.71 7.69 14.87
C TYR A 572 -29.06 7.54 15.57
N THR A 573 -29.98 6.81 14.94
CA THR A 573 -31.30 6.52 15.50
C THR A 573 -31.22 5.50 16.63
N LEU A 574 -32.21 5.49 17.52
CA LEU A 574 -32.28 4.54 18.63
C LEU A 574 -32.36 3.08 18.14
N GLU A 575 -32.97 2.86 16.99
CA GLU A 575 -33.23 1.54 16.43
C GLU A 575 -31.98 0.97 15.77
N ALA A 576 -31.28 1.76 14.95
CA ALA A 576 -30.07 1.34 14.25
C ALA A 576 -28.83 1.38 15.16
N HIS A 577 -28.68 2.45 15.96
CA HIS A 577 -27.46 2.74 16.69
C HIS A 577 -27.75 3.12 18.16
N PRO A 578 -28.25 2.19 18.99
CA PRO A 578 -28.76 2.51 20.32
C PRO A 578 -27.70 3.12 21.25
N ILE A 579 -26.43 2.70 21.17
CA ILE A 579 -25.36 3.20 22.03
C ILE A 579 -24.91 4.61 21.61
N ASP A 580 -24.66 4.82 20.32
CA ASP A 580 -24.30 6.15 19.80
C ASP A 580 -25.42 7.16 20.00
N HIS A 581 -26.67 6.73 19.79
CA HIS A 581 -27.86 7.53 20.11
C HIS A 581 -27.85 7.96 21.59
N ALA A 582 -27.52 7.05 22.52
CA ALA A 582 -27.44 7.37 23.94
C ALA A 582 -26.28 8.31 24.29
N ASP A 583 -25.11 8.12 23.66
CA ASP A 583 -23.94 9.00 23.83
C ASP A 583 -24.24 10.42 23.32
N ILE A 584 -24.86 10.57 22.15
CA ILE A 584 -25.28 11.88 21.61
C ILE A 584 -26.37 12.51 22.49
N MET A 585 -27.32 11.72 23.00
CA MET A 585 -28.35 12.24 23.93
C MET A 585 -27.75 12.73 25.25
N ARG A 586 -26.70 12.07 25.75
CA ARG A 586 -25.93 12.55 26.92
C ARG A 586 -25.22 13.86 26.62
N ASP A 587 -24.63 14.00 25.45
CA ASP A 587 -23.88 15.20 25.06
C ASP A 587 -24.83 16.38 24.77
N LEU A 588 -25.99 16.11 24.16
CA LEU A 588 -27.10 17.05 24.05
C LEU A 588 -27.60 17.54 25.41
N ALA A 589 -27.65 16.63 26.41
CA ALA A 589 -28.00 17.02 27.77
C ALA A 589 -26.95 17.96 28.38
N TYR A 590 -25.66 17.71 28.14
CA TYR A 590 -24.57 18.56 28.57
C TYR A 590 -24.66 19.95 27.92
N ALA A 591 -24.94 20.01 26.61
CA ALA A 591 -25.17 21.25 25.87
C ALA A 591 -26.29 22.10 26.49
N HIS A 592 -27.40 21.45 26.84
CA HIS A 592 -28.53 22.12 27.51
C HIS A 592 -28.19 22.59 28.94
N VAL A 593 -27.33 21.89 29.68
CA VAL A 593 -26.83 22.36 30.97
C VAL A 593 -25.94 23.58 30.81
N ALA A 594 -25.02 23.57 29.84
CA ALA A 594 -24.16 24.70 29.54
C ALA A 594 -24.99 25.94 29.13
N LEU A 595 -25.99 25.75 28.26
CA LEU A 595 -26.94 26.80 27.87
C LEU A 595 -27.73 27.35 29.07
N ALA A 596 -28.17 26.48 29.99
CA ALA A 596 -28.86 26.89 31.21
C ALA A 596 -27.98 27.76 32.12
N LYS A 597 -26.68 27.45 32.21
CA LYS A 597 -25.69 28.24 32.96
C LYS A 597 -25.41 29.59 32.28
N ALA A 598 -25.40 29.64 30.95
CA ALA A 598 -25.12 30.85 30.16
C ALA A 598 -26.25 31.89 30.16
N GLY A 599 -27.46 31.53 30.62
CA GLY A 599 -28.58 32.47 30.77
C GLY A 599 -29.95 31.84 30.57
N ALA A 600 -30.04 30.64 30.01
CA ALA A 600 -31.30 29.99 29.64
C ALA A 600 -31.92 29.15 30.78
N GLY A 601 -32.32 29.81 31.86
CA GLY A 601 -33.35 29.41 32.85
C GLY A 601 -33.75 27.92 33.06
N GLU A 602 -35.04 27.74 33.38
CA GLU A 602 -35.63 26.45 33.78
C GLU A 602 -35.85 25.51 32.57
N VAL A 603 -36.13 26.06 31.38
CA VAL A 603 -36.49 25.29 30.17
C VAL A 603 -35.33 24.41 29.71
N SER A 604 -34.13 24.98 29.55
CA SER A 604 -32.95 24.22 29.15
C SER A 604 -32.57 23.17 30.20
N SER A 605 -32.69 23.50 31.49
CA SER A 605 -32.47 22.53 32.57
C SER A 605 -33.46 21.34 32.53
N LYS A 606 -34.72 21.58 32.13
CA LYS A 606 -35.71 20.50 31.91
C LYS A 606 -35.39 19.65 30.68
N ARG A 607 -34.93 20.27 29.59
CA ARG A 607 -34.51 19.56 28.37
C ARG A 607 -33.30 18.67 28.66
N ALA A 608 -32.29 19.19 29.37
CA ALA A 608 -31.15 18.41 29.86
C ALA A 608 -31.58 17.20 30.69
N LEU A 609 -32.50 17.40 31.65
CA LEU A 609 -33.01 16.31 32.48
C LEU A 609 -33.68 15.21 31.64
N LYS A 610 -34.49 15.60 30.63
CA LYS A 610 -35.16 14.65 29.73
C LYS A 610 -34.14 13.86 28.90
N ALA A 611 -33.11 14.53 28.39
CA ALA A 611 -32.09 13.89 27.57
C ALA A 611 -31.22 12.90 28.38
N TYR A 612 -30.78 13.27 29.60
CA TYR A 612 -30.08 12.32 30.49
C TYR A 612 -30.94 11.12 30.88
N MET A 613 -32.26 11.30 31.11
CA MET A 613 -33.17 10.19 31.39
C MET A 613 -33.26 9.21 30.24
N ALA A 614 -33.33 9.71 29.00
CA ALA A 614 -33.36 8.89 27.81
C ALA A 614 -32.06 8.08 27.65
N ALA A 615 -30.90 8.76 27.70
CA ALA A 615 -29.60 8.11 27.62
C ALA A 615 -29.41 7.04 28.70
N GLN A 616 -29.72 7.36 29.96
CA GLN A 616 -29.64 6.42 31.08
C GLN A 616 -30.44 5.14 30.83
N LYS A 617 -31.69 5.28 30.36
CA LYS A 617 -32.58 4.14 30.13
C LYS A 617 -32.03 3.22 29.05
N ILE A 618 -31.44 3.79 27.99
CA ILE A 618 -30.85 3.03 26.89
C ILE A 618 -29.62 2.25 27.38
N TYR A 619 -28.69 2.91 28.07
CA TYR A 619 -27.51 2.25 28.63
C TYR A 619 -27.89 1.11 29.59
N GLN A 620 -28.87 1.32 30.47
CA GLN A 620 -29.33 0.27 31.40
C GLN A 620 -29.90 -0.94 30.66
N ARG A 621 -30.70 -0.70 29.62
CA ARG A 621 -31.29 -1.79 28.85
C ARG A 621 -30.21 -2.59 28.11
N ARG A 622 -29.31 -1.92 27.40
CA ARG A 622 -28.24 -2.62 26.66
C ARG A 622 -27.25 -3.32 27.59
N ALA A 623 -26.95 -2.74 28.76
CA ALA A 623 -26.13 -3.41 29.77
C ALA A 623 -26.74 -4.74 30.23
N LEU A 624 -28.06 -4.79 30.46
CA LEU A 624 -28.76 -6.02 30.84
C LEU A 624 -28.77 -7.06 29.72
N ASP A 625 -28.84 -6.62 28.47
CA ASP A 625 -28.81 -7.54 27.32
C ASP A 625 -27.40 -8.12 27.11
N LEU A 626 -26.35 -7.29 27.21
CA LEU A 626 -24.94 -7.74 27.19
C LEU A 626 -24.59 -8.71 28.32
N GLU A 627 -25.19 -8.57 29.51
CA GLU A 627 -25.01 -9.55 30.59
C GLU A 627 -25.58 -10.92 30.24
N LYS A 628 -26.72 -10.97 29.54
CA LYS A 628 -27.31 -12.23 29.07
C LYS A 628 -26.47 -12.85 27.95
N GLU A 629 -25.81 -12.01 27.15
CA GLU A 629 -24.90 -12.39 26.07
C GLU A 629 -23.51 -12.83 26.60
N GLY A 630 -23.22 -12.68 27.89
CA GLY A 630 -21.93 -13.04 28.49
C GLY A 630 -20.85 -11.96 28.41
N ALA A 631 -21.17 -10.78 27.87
CA ALA A 631 -20.25 -9.64 27.69
C ALA A 631 -20.15 -8.77 28.96
N GLY A 632 -19.66 -9.34 30.06
CA GLY A 632 -19.67 -8.71 31.39
C GLY A 632 -18.90 -7.39 31.51
N ARG A 633 -17.79 -7.22 30.75
CA ARG A 633 -16.96 -6.00 30.78
C ARG A 633 -17.66 -4.81 30.14
N GLU A 634 -18.25 -5.01 28.97
CA GLU A 634 -19.00 -3.99 28.23
C GLU A 634 -20.27 -3.59 29.00
N ALA A 635 -20.96 -4.56 29.58
CA ALA A 635 -22.10 -4.30 30.43
C ALA A 635 -21.73 -3.42 31.65
N ALA A 636 -20.56 -3.64 32.25
CA ALA A 636 -20.06 -2.81 33.35
C ALA A 636 -19.79 -1.37 32.91
N LEU A 637 -19.20 -1.16 31.74
CA LEU A 637 -18.96 0.16 31.16
C LEU A 637 -20.29 0.92 30.95
N LEU A 638 -21.29 0.26 30.38
CA LEU A 638 -22.61 0.87 30.16
C LEU A 638 -23.33 1.20 31.48
N ARG A 639 -23.19 0.37 32.52
CA ARG A 639 -23.69 0.71 33.86
C ARG A 639 -23.02 1.95 34.42
N GLU A 640 -21.72 2.10 34.22
CA GLU A 640 -21.01 3.30 34.63
C GLU A 640 -21.53 4.54 33.91
N LYS A 641 -21.68 4.48 32.57
CA LYS A 641 -22.30 5.55 31.77
C LYS A 641 -23.71 5.90 32.29
N ALA A 642 -24.54 4.90 32.61
CA ALA A 642 -25.86 5.10 33.19
C ALA A 642 -25.81 5.80 34.57
N ASN A 643 -24.86 5.43 35.42
CA ASN A 643 -24.67 6.04 36.73
C ASN A 643 -24.20 7.49 36.63
N ARG A 644 -23.31 7.82 35.68
CA ARG A 644 -22.91 9.21 35.39
C ARG A 644 -24.10 10.06 34.94
N CYS A 645 -24.99 9.50 34.12
CA CYS A 645 -26.25 10.17 33.75
C CYS A 645 -27.12 10.44 34.98
N LEU A 646 -27.28 9.44 35.86
CA LEU A 646 -28.07 9.58 37.09
C LEU A 646 -27.55 10.70 38.00
N LEU A 647 -26.23 10.81 38.18
CA LEU A 647 -25.60 11.89 38.94
C LEU A 647 -25.87 13.25 38.29
N SER A 648 -25.72 13.34 36.97
CA SER A 648 -25.95 14.58 36.20
C SER A 648 -27.42 15.04 36.27
N MET A 649 -28.37 14.11 36.36
CA MET A 649 -29.79 14.41 36.56
C MET A 649 -30.05 15.09 37.92
N GLN A 650 -29.29 14.76 38.96
CA GLN A 650 -29.41 15.43 40.27
C GLN A 650 -29.01 16.90 40.17
N SER A 651 -27.92 17.20 39.46
CA SER A 651 -27.50 18.57 39.16
C SER A 651 -28.55 19.33 38.34
N CYS A 652 -29.16 18.69 37.34
CA CYS A 652 -30.25 19.31 36.57
C CYS A 652 -31.45 19.69 37.45
N ARG A 653 -31.86 18.81 38.37
CA ARG A 653 -32.95 19.10 39.33
C ARG A 653 -32.61 20.27 40.25
N ALA A 654 -31.35 20.37 40.68
CA ALA A 654 -30.88 21.51 41.47
C ALA A 654 -30.95 22.83 40.68
N LEU A 655 -30.53 22.82 39.41
CA LEU A 655 -30.62 23.98 38.51
C LEU A 655 -32.08 24.41 38.28
N ILE A 656 -33.00 23.47 38.06
CA ILE A 656 -34.44 23.75 37.95
C ILE A 656 -34.97 24.44 39.21
N LYS A 657 -34.63 23.92 40.40
CA LYS A 657 -35.05 24.50 41.67
C LYS A 657 -34.47 25.91 41.88
N ALA A 658 -33.21 26.12 41.49
CA ALA A 658 -32.55 27.42 41.57
C ALA A 658 -33.19 28.45 40.62
N ALA A 659 -33.53 28.05 39.39
CA ALA A 659 -34.21 28.90 38.41
C ALA A 659 -35.58 29.36 38.90
N ARG A 660 -36.41 28.45 39.42
CA ARG A 660 -37.72 28.78 40.02
C ARG A 660 -37.62 29.78 41.17
N LYS A 661 -36.59 29.63 42.01
CA LYS A 661 -36.37 30.53 43.14
C LYS A 661 -36.01 31.95 42.67
N ARG A 662 -35.23 32.10 41.58
CA ARG A 662 -34.89 33.40 40.98
C ARG A 662 -36.12 34.10 40.36
N GLU A 663 -37.01 33.35 39.73
CA GLU A 663 -38.27 33.90 39.19
C GLU A 663 -39.24 34.32 40.31
N GLY A 664 -39.35 33.52 41.39
CA GLY A 664 -40.18 33.85 42.55
C GLY A 664 -39.72 35.10 43.30
N THR A 665 -38.40 35.29 43.46
CA THR A 665 -37.84 36.49 44.10
C THR A 665 -37.89 37.72 43.19
N GLY A 666 -37.77 37.55 41.87
CA GLY A 666 -37.96 38.60 40.87
C GLY A 666 -39.39 39.15 40.86
N LYS A 667 -40.40 38.26 40.85
CA LYS A 667 -41.81 38.65 40.99
C LYS A 667 -42.06 39.38 42.31
N SER A 668 -41.53 38.87 43.43
CA SER A 668 -41.68 39.50 44.74
C SER A 668 -41.04 40.90 44.81
N ARG A 669 -39.87 41.11 44.17
CA ARG A 669 -39.24 42.44 44.06
C ARG A 669 -40.01 43.40 43.17
N GLN A 670 -40.60 42.96 42.06
CA GLN A 670 -41.50 43.78 41.24
C GLN A 670 -42.80 44.13 41.97
N THR A 671 -43.35 43.22 42.78
CA THR A 671 -44.53 43.50 43.62
C THR A 671 -44.22 44.48 44.75
N ILE A 672 -43.02 44.44 45.33
CA ILE A 672 -42.58 45.42 46.34
C ILE A 672 -42.24 46.78 45.71
N ALA A 673 -41.66 46.81 44.51
CA ALA A 673 -41.37 48.04 43.78
C ALA A 673 -42.64 48.74 43.28
N SER A 674 -43.64 48.00 42.78
CA SER A 674 -44.95 48.55 42.42
C SER A 674 -45.70 49.07 43.64
N ARG A 675 -45.69 48.35 44.77
CA ARG A 675 -46.28 48.86 46.04
C ARG A 675 -45.57 50.08 46.61
N ARG A 676 -44.26 50.26 46.37
CA ARG A 676 -43.53 51.49 46.75
C ARG A 676 -43.82 52.66 45.79
N ALA A 677 -44.09 52.40 44.52
CA ALA A 677 -44.50 53.43 43.56
C ALA A 677 -45.96 53.88 43.79
N GLU A 678 -46.84 53.01 44.28
CA GLU A 678 -48.23 53.34 44.65
C GLU A 678 -48.37 53.95 46.06
N GLY A 679 -47.36 53.80 46.93
CA GLY A 679 -47.34 54.34 48.30
C GLY A 679 -46.58 55.66 48.49
N GLY A 680 -46.12 56.27 47.40
CA GLY A 680 -45.47 57.58 47.40
C GLY A 680 -46.41 58.66 46.87
N LEU A 681 -47.44 58.99 47.64
CA LEU A 681 -48.27 60.20 47.50
C LEU A 681 -48.13 61.03 48.78
#